data_AF-A0A953KZX9-F1
#
_entry.id   AF-A0A953KZX9-F1
#
_cell.length_a   1.000
_cell.length_b   1.000
_cell.length_c   1.000
_cell.angle_alpha   90.00
_cell.angle_beta   90.00
_cell.angle_gamma   90.00
#
_symmetry.space_group_name_H-M   'P 1'
#
loop_
_entity.id
_entity.type
_entity.pdbx_description
1 polymer ?
#
loop_
_entity_poly.entity_id
_entity_poly.type
_entity_poly.pdbx_seq_one_letter_code
_entity_poly.pdbx_strand_id
1 'polypeptide(L)'
;MDRRLQQKLLKVDKPARYTGGEFNTTLKPDSDVDIRVALAFPDVYDIGMSYHGFKIFYERLNAMDGVQCERVFAPWDDFEKVLREEGAPLYLLESKRPICDADIVGFTLQHEMNYTNILNMLDLGRVPILSAARTDNDPIVIAGGHGAFNPEVLAEFIDAFVIGDGEWALVQIIELVREARRARSTAFVSDTNFTYRGDGTRAKRRAVPTFGNADLNLPGPWRRFEGNANDTAKRFGRTREEILMQLAQIPGVYVPGFYDCTYNDDGTITAIKPNREGVPEIVTKANFDLRDDFGATKPVVPLMRVVHDRFAIEIKRGCMVGCRFCQAGMITRPLRERDPRQIVEIAKEGIRNTGYEEISLLSLSSADYTGILALTRALKNAFAGEHVSISLPSLRINAFDVDLADEIGSVRKSGFTFAPEAGTARLREVINKAVDQERFLETIESVLKRGWRTLKFYFMCGLPTETDEDLQGIVDLTEEAIKLGKKHCGNNFQLNISLSPFVPKPQTPFQWHAQPTLEEFDRKYKYVESRINRRFVSLKKHSVRESILEGVLGRGDRRVGRAIHRAWQLGCKFDNWHEHLRFELWQQAFVETNIDPDFYASRERKPDEPFAWDHVDASLGRRFLWKEKVRSEQVKTTGDCSTTHCAGCNVCDFADVKNLLSVREDGEFFAPPAPEVAAAPTEPVCRLRLAFSKLDNLRFISHLDMAKVVQIIFKRTGLRVAYSQGFNPQPKMQFTPPLPMGFAGEGELLDVIFTEYCTPDDVLSRLRAIELPGMQWLSAEEVPLRAPALATQLESADYRVWIASEDVPVAALAISEAIDRFNATATFPIVIESKRGTANKDLKTALKALAYSAEPDGSHTFRATVSLRDNEYVNPALAVERILGVPLREMAIATREGFAVETCQTV
;
A
#
# COMPACT_ATOMS: atom_id res chain seq x y z
N MET A 1 -15.97 0.52 -16.78
CA MET A 1 -15.35 -0.82 -16.91
C MET A 1 -16.22 -1.62 -17.85
N ASP A 2 -15.64 -2.44 -18.73
CA ASP A 2 -16.41 -3.33 -19.60
C ASP A 2 -17.30 -4.26 -18.76
N ARG A 3 -18.56 -4.43 -19.18
CA ARG A 3 -19.53 -5.32 -18.56
C ARG A 3 -19.03 -6.78 -18.52
N ARG A 4 -18.32 -7.23 -19.56
CA ARG A 4 -17.70 -8.57 -19.60
C ARG A 4 -16.71 -8.75 -18.46
N LEU A 5 -15.80 -7.79 -18.31
CA LEU A 5 -14.81 -7.80 -17.22
C LEU A 5 -15.48 -7.69 -15.84
N GLN A 6 -16.57 -6.91 -15.74
CA GLN A 6 -17.38 -6.79 -14.52
C GLN A 6 -18.07 -8.11 -14.12
N GLN A 7 -18.53 -8.94 -15.08
CA GLN A 7 -19.04 -10.29 -14.79
C GLN A 7 -17.91 -11.20 -14.26
N LYS A 8 -16.72 -11.15 -14.89
CA LYS A 8 -15.57 -11.98 -14.52
C LYS A 8 -15.00 -11.68 -13.13
N LEU A 9 -15.22 -10.48 -12.56
CA LEU A 9 -14.85 -10.15 -11.19
C LEU A 9 -15.43 -11.12 -10.13
N LEU A 10 -16.54 -11.80 -10.40
CA LEU A 10 -17.09 -12.81 -9.47
C LEU A 10 -16.24 -14.09 -9.37
N LYS A 11 -15.24 -14.26 -10.24
CA LYS A 11 -14.28 -15.39 -10.24
C LYS A 11 -12.96 -15.07 -9.53
N VAL A 12 -12.83 -13.84 -9.02
CA VAL A 12 -11.63 -13.28 -8.40
C VAL A 12 -11.81 -13.28 -6.88
N ASP A 13 -10.76 -13.57 -6.12
CA ASP A 13 -10.82 -13.72 -4.66
C ASP A 13 -11.14 -12.41 -3.92
N LYS A 14 -10.65 -11.27 -4.44
CA LYS A 14 -10.90 -9.93 -3.89
C LYS A 14 -11.28 -8.91 -4.97
N PRO A 15 -12.52 -8.95 -5.52
CA PRO A 15 -12.91 -8.08 -6.64
C PRO A 15 -12.90 -6.59 -6.29
N ALA A 16 -13.14 -6.24 -5.02
CA ALA A 16 -13.11 -4.87 -4.52
C ALA A 16 -11.81 -4.12 -4.87
N ARG A 17 -10.66 -4.81 -4.97
CA ARG A 17 -9.35 -4.25 -5.38
C ARG A 17 -9.38 -3.53 -6.73
N TYR A 18 -10.33 -3.87 -7.61
CA TYR A 18 -10.34 -3.49 -9.03
C TYR A 18 -11.51 -2.56 -9.40
N THR A 19 -12.43 -2.33 -8.47
CA THR A 19 -13.70 -1.62 -8.69
C THR A 19 -13.59 -0.09 -8.63
N GLY A 20 -12.79 0.47 -7.73
CA GLY A 20 -12.73 1.92 -7.52
C GLY A 20 -14.05 2.51 -6.98
N GLY A 21 -14.19 3.83 -7.06
CA GLY A 21 -15.40 4.55 -6.60
C GLY A 21 -15.39 4.86 -5.09
N GLU A 22 -14.20 4.91 -4.48
CA GLU A 22 -14.04 5.13 -3.05
C GLU A 22 -14.21 6.60 -2.64
N PHE A 23 -14.40 6.85 -1.33
CA PHE A 23 -14.44 8.23 -0.82
C PHE A 23 -13.16 8.99 -1.13
N ASN A 24 -13.30 10.29 -1.39
CA ASN A 24 -12.20 11.23 -1.68
C ASN A 24 -11.40 10.89 -2.95
N THR A 25 -11.92 10.01 -3.82
CA THR A 25 -11.40 9.88 -5.19
C THR A 25 -11.68 11.15 -5.99
N THR A 26 -10.78 11.48 -6.91
CA THR A 26 -10.92 12.62 -7.83
C THR A 26 -11.01 12.12 -9.26
N LEU A 27 -12.09 12.49 -9.95
CA LEU A 27 -12.26 12.28 -11.39
C LEU A 27 -12.77 13.59 -12.00
N LYS A 28 -11.89 14.30 -12.70
CA LYS A 28 -12.17 15.56 -13.40
C LYS A 28 -12.85 15.27 -14.75
N PRO A 29 -13.73 16.16 -15.26
CA PRO A 29 -14.21 16.08 -16.64
C PRO A 29 -13.04 16.03 -17.61
N ASP A 30 -13.11 15.20 -18.66
CA ASP A 30 -12.00 15.05 -19.62
C ASP A 30 -11.66 16.36 -20.38
N SER A 31 -12.59 17.33 -20.42
CA SER A 31 -12.35 18.69 -20.93
C SER A 31 -11.34 19.50 -20.10
N ASP A 32 -11.19 19.14 -18.83
CA ASP A 32 -10.46 19.91 -17.82
C ASP A 32 -9.11 19.23 -17.47
N VAL A 33 -8.68 18.26 -18.29
CA VAL A 33 -7.47 17.44 -18.08
C VAL A 33 -6.43 17.72 -19.18
N ASP A 34 -5.42 18.50 -18.84
CA ASP A 34 -4.20 18.68 -19.63
C ASP A 34 -3.31 17.43 -19.58
N ILE A 35 -3.09 16.88 -18.38
CA ILE A 35 -2.13 15.79 -18.12
C ILE A 35 -2.79 14.70 -17.27
N ARG A 36 -2.58 13.45 -17.67
CA ARG A 36 -3.01 12.26 -16.92
C ARG A 36 -1.80 11.49 -16.39
N VAL A 37 -1.81 11.19 -15.10
CA VAL A 37 -0.73 10.50 -14.39
C VAL A 37 -1.25 9.18 -13.86
N ALA A 38 -0.63 8.07 -14.29
CA ALA A 38 -0.82 6.76 -13.70
C ALA A 38 0.12 6.61 -12.49
N LEU A 39 -0.40 6.83 -11.29
CA LEU A 39 0.32 6.61 -10.04
C LEU A 39 0.33 5.11 -9.74
N ALA A 40 1.42 4.45 -10.13
CA ALA A 40 1.57 3.02 -10.16
C ALA A 40 2.24 2.48 -8.88
N PHE A 41 1.65 1.45 -8.32
CA PHE A 41 2.18 0.74 -7.16
C PHE A 41 2.46 -0.72 -7.55
N PRO A 42 3.73 -1.19 -7.51
CA PRO A 42 4.12 -2.50 -8.01
C PRO A 42 3.82 -3.65 -7.02
N ASP A 43 2.64 -3.61 -6.40
CA ASP A 43 2.08 -4.65 -5.51
C ASP A 43 0.55 -4.50 -5.48
N VAL A 44 -0.14 -5.37 -4.74
CA VAL A 44 -1.60 -5.36 -4.62
C VAL A 44 -2.15 -4.12 -3.92
N TYR A 45 -3.39 -3.76 -4.28
CA TYR A 45 -4.17 -2.63 -3.75
C TYR A 45 -4.12 -2.48 -2.22
N ASP A 46 -4.27 -3.56 -1.46
CA ASP A 46 -4.31 -3.55 0.02
C ASP A 46 -2.94 -3.26 0.68
N ILE A 47 -1.83 -3.46 -0.06
CA ILE A 47 -0.50 -2.99 0.33
C ILE A 47 -0.36 -1.51 -0.06
N GLY A 48 -0.67 -1.14 -1.30
CA GLY A 48 -0.44 0.22 -1.79
C GLY A 48 -1.30 1.30 -1.14
N MET A 49 -2.57 1.01 -0.86
CA MET A 49 -3.44 1.89 -0.07
C MET A 49 -3.04 1.99 1.41
N SER A 50 -2.04 1.23 1.86
CA SER A 50 -1.43 1.36 3.19
C SER A 50 -0.21 2.30 3.21
N TYR A 51 0.27 2.78 2.05
CA TYR A 51 1.50 3.57 1.95
C TYR A 51 1.22 5.08 1.96
N HIS A 52 1.89 5.83 2.85
CA HIS A 52 1.59 7.25 3.09
C HIS A 52 2.01 8.16 1.92
N GLY A 53 3.23 8.01 1.39
CA GLY A 53 3.70 8.80 0.24
C GLY A 53 2.83 8.65 -1.02
N PHE A 54 2.24 7.46 -1.23
CA PHE A 54 1.30 7.22 -2.32
C PHE A 54 0.01 8.05 -2.17
N LYS A 55 -0.47 8.25 -0.94
CA LYS A 55 -1.61 9.14 -0.63
C LYS A 55 -1.25 10.61 -0.82
N ILE A 56 -0.06 11.03 -0.36
CA ILE A 56 0.44 12.40 -0.56
C ILE A 56 0.50 12.75 -2.05
N PHE A 57 1.12 11.89 -2.88
CA PHE A 57 1.21 12.15 -4.32
C PHE A 57 -0.15 12.14 -5.02
N TYR A 58 -1.08 11.26 -4.65
CA TYR A 58 -2.43 11.26 -5.22
C TYR A 58 -3.18 12.57 -4.93
N GLU A 59 -3.16 13.03 -3.68
CA GLU A 59 -3.87 14.22 -3.24
C GLU A 59 -3.23 15.49 -3.82
N ARG A 60 -1.90 15.63 -3.68
CA ARG A 60 -1.11 16.77 -4.15
C ARG A 60 -1.20 16.97 -5.66
N LEU A 61 -1.17 15.90 -6.45
CA LEU A 61 -1.30 16.00 -7.91
C LEU A 61 -2.74 16.27 -8.35
N ASN A 62 -3.75 15.71 -7.68
CA ASN A 62 -5.15 16.02 -8.01
C ASN A 62 -5.56 17.44 -7.58
N ALA A 63 -4.86 18.05 -6.61
CA ALA A 63 -5.02 19.47 -6.26
C ALA A 63 -4.47 20.44 -7.32
N MET A 64 -3.67 19.98 -8.29
CA MET A 64 -3.19 20.82 -9.40
C MET A 64 -4.26 20.95 -10.49
N ASP A 65 -4.54 22.18 -10.94
CA ASP A 65 -5.43 22.44 -12.08
C ASP A 65 -4.90 21.75 -13.36
N GLY A 66 -5.80 21.19 -14.17
CA GLY A 66 -5.42 20.48 -15.40
C GLY A 66 -4.82 19.07 -15.20
N VAL A 67 -4.53 18.64 -13.97
CA VAL A 67 -3.88 17.34 -13.69
C VAL A 67 -4.89 16.32 -13.18
N GLN A 68 -4.96 15.15 -13.81
CA GLN A 68 -5.71 13.99 -13.33
C GLN A 68 -4.74 12.89 -12.91
N CYS A 69 -4.62 12.66 -11.60
CA CYS A 69 -3.79 11.59 -11.05
C CYS A 69 -4.67 10.41 -10.65
N GLU A 70 -4.36 9.22 -11.14
CA GLU A 70 -5.18 8.02 -10.98
C GLU A 70 -4.32 6.85 -10.49
N ARG A 71 -4.92 5.97 -9.67
CA ARG A 71 -4.19 4.88 -9.01
C ARG A 71 -4.20 3.63 -9.88
N VAL A 72 -3.09 2.91 -9.92
CA VAL A 72 -3.03 1.56 -10.48
C VAL A 72 -2.09 0.65 -9.69
N PHE A 73 -2.46 -0.62 -9.61
CA PHE A 73 -1.81 -1.62 -8.75
C PHE A 73 -1.49 -2.88 -9.56
N ALA A 74 -0.55 -3.68 -9.08
CA ALA A 74 -0.29 -4.98 -9.68
C ALA A 74 -1.53 -5.89 -9.49
N PRO A 75 -2.12 -6.45 -10.56
CA PRO A 75 -3.21 -7.40 -10.43
C PRO A 75 -2.68 -8.72 -9.87
N TRP A 76 -3.45 -9.33 -8.97
CA TRP A 76 -3.14 -10.67 -8.46
C TRP A 76 -3.36 -11.72 -9.56
N ASP A 77 -2.77 -12.91 -9.40
CA ASP A 77 -2.71 -13.95 -10.45
C ASP A 77 -4.09 -14.33 -11.03
N ASP A 78 -5.14 -14.29 -10.21
CA ASP A 78 -6.52 -14.57 -10.61
C ASP A 78 -7.08 -13.51 -11.57
N PHE A 79 -6.90 -12.23 -11.27
CA PHE A 79 -7.36 -11.14 -12.12
C PHE A 79 -6.44 -10.87 -13.31
N GLU A 80 -5.12 -11.08 -13.17
CA GLU A 80 -4.21 -11.04 -14.32
C GLU A 80 -4.63 -12.05 -15.38
N LYS A 81 -4.94 -13.28 -14.95
CA LYS A 81 -5.45 -14.32 -15.87
C LYS A 81 -6.69 -13.86 -16.62
N VAL A 82 -7.66 -13.25 -15.92
CA VAL A 82 -8.86 -12.67 -16.54
C VAL A 82 -8.51 -11.57 -17.54
N LEU A 83 -7.61 -10.63 -17.20
CA LEU A 83 -7.17 -9.57 -18.12
C LEU A 83 -6.53 -10.16 -19.38
N ARG A 84 -5.65 -11.15 -19.25
CA ARG A 84 -4.99 -11.82 -20.39
C ARG A 84 -5.96 -12.65 -21.24
N GLU A 85 -6.91 -13.36 -20.62
CA GLU A 85 -7.94 -14.15 -21.33
C GLU A 85 -8.92 -13.28 -22.12
N GLU A 86 -9.34 -12.14 -21.57
CA GLU A 86 -10.24 -11.18 -22.25
C GLU A 86 -9.49 -10.20 -23.18
N GLY A 87 -8.15 -10.25 -23.22
CA GLY A 87 -7.31 -9.29 -23.96
C GLY A 87 -7.35 -7.84 -23.42
N ALA A 88 -7.89 -7.65 -22.21
CA ALA A 88 -8.08 -6.35 -21.58
C ALA A 88 -6.76 -5.80 -21.01
N PRO A 89 -6.45 -4.50 -21.21
CA PRO A 89 -5.27 -3.90 -20.60
C PRO A 89 -5.48 -3.66 -19.10
N LEU A 90 -4.37 -3.60 -18.35
CA LEU A 90 -4.37 -3.06 -16.99
C LEU A 90 -4.74 -1.56 -17.05
N TYR A 91 -5.58 -1.13 -16.11
CA TYR A 91 -6.29 0.14 -16.17
C TYR A 91 -6.21 0.96 -14.87
N LEU A 92 -6.44 2.26 -15.01
CA LEU A 92 -6.53 3.24 -13.94
C LEU A 92 -7.83 3.07 -13.14
N LEU A 93 -7.76 3.09 -11.79
CA LEU A 93 -8.92 2.74 -10.96
C LEU A 93 -10.08 3.73 -11.07
N GLU A 94 -9.82 5.01 -11.25
CA GLU A 94 -10.84 6.05 -11.30
C GLU A 94 -11.60 6.03 -12.64
N SER A 95 -10.91 6.25 -13.77
CA SER A 95 -11.53 6.34 -15.10
C SER A 95 -11.74 5.00 -15.82
N LYS A 96 -11.05 3.93 -15.39
CA LYS A 96 -10.95 2.65 -16.10
C LYS A 96 -10.26 2.73 -17.47
N ARG A 97 -9.52 3.81 -17.74
CA ARG A 97 -8.67 3.94 -18.93
C ARG A 97 -7.44 3.01 -18.84
N PRO A 98 -6.94 2.45 -19.96
CA PRO A 98 -5.66 1.73 -20.01
C PRO A 98 -4.48 2.57 -19.47
N ILE A 99 -3.46 1.95 -18.88
CA ILE A 99 -2.24 2.67 -18.43
C ILE A 99 -1.57 3.41 -19.61
N CYS A 100 -1.52 2.82 -20.81
CA CYS A 100 -0.92 3.44 -22.00
C CYS A 100 -1.56 4.79 -22.40
N ASP A 101 -2.77 5.12 -21.93
CA ASP A 101 -3.44 6.39 -22.20
C ASP A 101 -2.95 7.54 -21.29
N ALA A 102 -2.22 7.25 -20.22
CA ALA A 102 -1.60 8.26 -19.36
C ALA A 102 -0.38 8.91 -20.03
N ASP A 103 -0.06 10.16 -19.70
CA ASP A 103 1.16 10.84 -20.17
C ASP A 103 2.40 10.38 -19.40
N ILE A 104 2.21 10.07 -18.12
CA ILE A 104 3.25 9.67 -17.19
C ILE A 104 2.78 8.43 -16.43
N VAL A 105 3.68 7.45 -16.27
CA VAL A 105 3.49 6.31 -15.37
C VAL A 105 4.54 6.39 -14.27
N GLY A 106 4.13 6.65 -13.02
CA GLY A 106 5.02 6.85 -11.88
C GLY A 106 5.01 5.69 -10.91
N PHE A 107 6.10 4.92 -10.84
CA PHE A 107 6.23 3.75 -9.96
C PHE A 107 6.83 4.09 -8.59
N THR A 108 6.24 3.57 -7.52
CA THR A 108 6.83 3.62 -6.16
C THR A 108 7.74 2.42 -5.90
N LEU A 109 9.06 2.64 -5.86
CA LEU A 109 10.10 1.65 -5.58
C LEU A 109 10.28 1.46 -4.06
N GLN A 110 9.48 0.56 -3.50
CA GLN A 110 9.50 0.26 -2.06
C GLN A 110 10.70 -0.59 -1.63
N HIS A 111 10.90 -1.69 -2.34
CA HIS A 111 11.95 -2.68 -2.16
C HIS A 111 12.13 -3.45 -3.48
N GLU A 112 13.29 -4.09 -3.62
CA GLU A 112 13.78 -4.63 -4.88
C GLU A 112 13.02 -5.88 -5.33
N MET A 113 12.39 -6.59 -4.39
CA MET A 113 11.57 -7.79 -4.62
C MET A 113 10.29 -7.54 -5.44
N ASN A 114 9.97 -6.29 -5.80
CA ASN A 114 8.81 -5.92 -6.64
C ASN A 114 9.20 -5.52 -8.07
N TYR A 115 10.47 -5.69 -8.48
CA TYR A 115 10.93 -5.28 -9.80
C TYR A 115 10.26 -6.04 -10.96
N THR A 116 10.01 -7.34 -10.80
CA THR A 116 9.23 -8.17 -11.74
C THR A 116 7.79 -7.69 -11.92
N ASN A 117 7.16 -7.16 -10.87
CA ASN A 117 5.80 -6.59 -10.93
C ASN A 117 5.75 -5.33 -11.81
N ILE A 118 6.81 -4.52 -11.85
CA ILE A 118 6.90 -3.33 -12.71
C ILE A 118 6.83 -3.75 -14.19
N LEU A 119 7.62 -4.75 -14.57
CA LEU A 119 7.64 -5.31 -15.93
C LEU A 119 6.27 -5.88 -16.31
N ASN A 120 5.64 -6.62 -15.40
CA ASN A 120 4.30 -7.19 -15.60
C ASN A 120 3.21 -6.09 -15.76
N MET A 121 3.29 -5.01 -14.98
CA MET A 121 2.36 -3.88 -15.10
C MET A 121 2.56 -3.07 -16.39
N LEU A 122 3.79 -2.94 -16.89
CA LEU A 122 4.07 -2.31 -18.18
C LEU A 122 3.51 -3.16 -19.34
N ASP A 123 3.76 -4.48 -19.34
CA ASP A 123 3.23 -5.44 -20.31
C ASP A 123 1.70 -5.42 -20.37
N LEU A 124 1.03 -5.67 -19.23
CA LEU A 124 -0.43 -5.63 -19.13
C LEU A 124 -1.01 -4.23 -19.44
N GLY A 125 -0.27 -3.18 -19.08
CA GLY A 125 -0.62 -1.78 -19.36
C GLY A 125 -0.40 -1.36 -20.83
N ARG A 126 0.14 -2.25 -21.68
CA ARG A 126 0.50 -2.01 -23.08
C ARG A 126 1.52 -0.89 -23.27
N VAL A 127 2.46 -0.74 -22.33
CA VAL A 127 3.59 0.19 -22.41
C VAL A 127 4.87 -0.63 -22.71
N PRO A 128 5.71 -0.24 -23.69
CA PRO A 128 6.94 -0.97 -23.97
C PRO A 128 7.82 -1.11 -22.72
N ILE A 129 8.23 -2.35 -22.41
CA ILE A 129 8.99 -2.69 -21.20
C ILE A 129 10.35 -1.99 -21.17
N LEU A 130 11.06 -2.01 -22.29
CA LEU A 130 12.36 -1.33 -22.45
C LEU A 130 12.14 0.15 -22.75
N SER A 131 12.83 1.03 -22.03
CA SER A 131 12.84 2.48 -22.25
C SER A 131 13.24 2.83 -23.68
N ALA A 132 14.28 2.16 -24.21
CA ALA A 132 14.76 2.35 -25.59
C ALA A 132 13.76 1.91 -26.69
N ALA A 133 12.70 1.18 -26.34
CA ALA A 133 11.63 0.79 -27.27
C ALA A 133 10.44 1.78 -27.28
N ARG A 134 10.45 2.79 -26.40
CA ARG A 134 9.38 3.80 -26.28
C ARG A 134 9.57 4.92 -27.30
N THR A 135 8.46 5.35 -27.86
CA THR A 135 8.39 6.40 -28.88
C THR A 135 7.93 7.74 -28.27
N ASP A 136 7.79 8.77 -29.12
CA ASP A 136 7.12 10.02 -28.75
C ASP A 136 5.63 9.81 -28.38
N ASN A 137 5.03 8.67 -28.74
CA ASN A 137 3.63 8.33 -28.46
C ASN A 137 3.41 7.56 -27.15
N ASP A 138 4.46 7.09 -26.49
CA ASP A 138 4.38 6.28 -25.27
C ASP A 138 4.54 7.15 -24.01
N PRO A 139 3.90 6.80 -22.87
CA PRO A 139 4.08 7.54 -21.61
C PRO A 139 5.54 7.68 -21.20
N ILE A 140 5.89 8.75 -20.50
CA ILE A 140 7.15 8.84 -19.75
C ILE A 140 7.03 7.96 -18.49
N VAL A 141 7.87 6.93 -18.37
CA VAL A 141 7.87 6.06 -17.19
C VAL A 141 8.90 6.57 -16.19
N ILE A 142 8.43 7.02 -15.03
CA ILE A 142 9.27 7.49 -13.93
C ILE A 142 9.19 6.54 -12.74
N ALA A 143 10.21 6.53 -11.88
CA ALA A 143 10.20 5.75 -10.65
C ALA A 143 10.89 6.46 -9.50
N GLY A 144 10.44 6.27 -8.26
CA GLY A 144 11.03 6.93 -7.09
C GLY A 144 10.76 6.17 -5.79
N GLY A 145 11.47 6.52 -4.72
CA GLY A 145 11.40 5.84 -3.42
C GLY A 145 12.74 5.25 -2.98
N HIS A 146 12.73 4.42 -1.94
CA HIS A 146 13.95 3.91 -1.30
C HIS A 146 14.81 3.06 -2.26
N GLY A 147 14.17 2.27 -3.13
CA GLY A 147 14.89 1.49 -4.15
C GLY A 147 15.58 2.34 -5.23
N ALA A 148 15.22 3.61 -5.41
CA ALA A 148 15.83 4.48 -6.41
C ALA A 148 17.29 4.86 -6.07
N PHE A 149 17.74 4.63 -4.82
CA PHE A 149 19.14 4.85 -4.42
C PHE A 149 20.13 3.81 -4.97
N ASN A 150 19.66 2.84 -5.77
CA ASN A 150 20.47 2.14 -6.78
C ASN A 150 19.63 2.00 -8.07
N PRO A 151 19.62 3.02 -8.96
CA PRO A 151 18.70 3.04 -10.10
C PRO A 151 19.14 2.10 -11.24
N GLU A 152 20.42 1.73 -11.30
CA GLU A 152 21.02 1.03 -12.44
C GLU A 152 20.42 -0.33 -12.72
N VAL A 153 19.93 -1.01 -11.69
CA VAL A 153 19.28 -2.32 -11.78
C VAL A 153 17.99 -2.27 -12.60
N LEU A 154 17.36 -1.08 -12.70
CA LEU A 154 16.16 -0.82 -13.50
C LEU A 154 16.41 0.15 -14.68
N ALA A 155 17.66 0.51 -14.97
CA ALA A 155 18.01 1.53 -15.97
C ALA A 155 17.49 1.25 -17.39
N GLU A 156 17.33 -0.02 -17.77
CA GLU A 156 16.80 -0.40 -19.09
C GLU A 156 15.27 -0.23 -19.19
N PHE A 157 14.56 -0.13 -18.06
CA PHE A 157 13.09 -0.15 -17.99
C PHE A 157 12.46 1.20 -17.61
N ILE A 158 13.21 2.13 -17.00
CA ILE A 158 12.69 3.40 -16.49
C ILE A 158 13.33 4.57 -17.26
N ASP A 159 12.54 5.57 -17.64
CA ASP A 159 13.04 6.73 -18.38
C ASP A 159 13.72 7.76 -17.44
N ALA A 160 13.16 7.98 -16.25
CA ALA A 160 13.75 8.86 -15.24
C ALA A 160 13.47 8.40 -13.80
N PHE A 161 14.45 8.53 -12.91
CA PHE A 161 14.32 8.25 -11.49
C PHE A 161 14.25 9.54 -10.68
N VAL A 162 13.39 9.56 -9.66
CA VAL A 162 13.36 10.61 -8.62
C VAL A 162 14.08 10.08 -7.38
N ILE A 163 15.23 10.68 -7.10
CA ILE A 163 16.11 10.36 -5.97
C ILE A 163 15.76 11.26 -4.78
N GLY A 164 15.42 10.67 -3.64
CA GLY A 164 15.09 11.40 -2.42
C GLY A 164 13.61 11.75 -2.30
N ASP A 165 13.33 12.96 -1.80
CA ASP A 165 11.97 13.42 -1.49
C ASP A 165 11.25 13.90 -2.77
N GLY A 166 10.11 13.28 -3.10
CA GLY A 166 9.44 13.46 -4.40
C GLY A 166 8.44 14.61 -4.46
N GLU A 167 8.05 15.18 -3.32
CA GLU A 167 6.93 16.12 -3.18
C GLU A 167 7.11 17.43 -3.99
N TRP A 168 8.35 17.86 -4.17
CA TRP A 168 8.71 18.99 -5.04
C TRP A 168 9.03 18.54 -6.47
N ALA A 169 9.92 17.55 -6.62
CA ALA A 169 10.41 17.12 -7.94
C ALA A 169 9.28 16.61 -8.84
N LEU A 170 8.30 15.88 -8.29
CA LEU A 170 7.16 15.38 -9.05
C LEU A 170 6.31 16.51 -9.64
N VAL A 171 6.09 17.60 -8.90
CA VAL A 171 5.36 18.79 -9.40
C VAL A 171 6.11 19.41 -10.59
N GLN A 172 7.44 19.56 -10.50
CA GLN A 172 8.26 20.08 -11.59
C GLN A 172 8.21 19.17 -12.84
N ILE A 173 8.22 17.85 -12.65
CA ILE A 173 8.08 16.87 -13.73
C ILE A 173 6.71 17.01 -14.41
N ILE A 174 5.62 17.12 -13.63
CA ILE A 174 4.26 17.28 -14.19
C ILE A 174 4.17 18.58 -15.00
N GLU A 175 4.67 19.69 -14.48
CA GLU A 175 4.63 20.98 -15.18
C GLU A 175 5.41 20.97 -16.51
N LEU A 176 6.62 20.44 -16.50
CA LEU A 176 7.46 20.35 -17.69
C LEU A 176 6.81 19.48 -18.77
N VAL A 177 6.23 18.33 -18.40
CA VAL A 177 5.52 17.46 -19.34
C VAL A 177 4.20 18.10 -19.80
N ARG A 178 3.52 18.88 -18.94
CA ARG A 178 2.33 19.69 -19.29
C ARG A 178 2.66 20.73 -20.36
N GLU A 179 3.74 21.48 -20.19
CA GLU A 179 4.26 22.40 -21.22
C GLU A 179 4.61 21.66 -22.51
N ALA A 180 5.34 20.54 -22.41
CA ALA A 180 5.73 19.75 -23.57
C ALA A 180 4.51 19.20 -24.34
N ARG A 181 3.41 18.86 -23.65
CA ARG A 181 2.13 18.47 -24.29
C ARG A 181 1.40 19.67 -24.90
N ARG A 182 1.31 20.79 -24.19
CA ARG A 182 0.65 22.04 -24.64
C ARG A 182 1.37 22.71 -25.82
N ALA A 183 2.68 22.53 -25.98
CA ALA A 183 3.49 23.04 -27.09
C ALA A 183 3.08 22.53 -28.49
N ARG A 184 2.07 21.66 -28.59
CA ARG A 184 1.29 21.43 -29.82
C ARG A 184 0.55 22.70 -30.31
N SER A 185 0.37 23.71 -29.47
CA SER A 185 -0.21 25.01 -29.80
C SER A 185 0.75 26.16 -29.42
N THR A 186 1.17 26.93 -30.43
CA THR A 186 2.09 28.09 -30.36
C THR A 186 3.55 27.81 -29.95
N ALA A 187 4.46 28.51 -30.63
CA ALA A 187 5.90 28.46 -30.35
C ALA A 187 6.20 29.14 -29.02
N PHE A 188 6.99 28.49 -28.16
CA PHE A 188 7.37 29.06 -26.87
C PHE A 188 8.44 30.14 -27.04
N VAL A 189 8.25 31.28 -26.39
CA VAL A 189 9.24 32.35 -26.28
C VAL A 189 10.37 31.88 -25.35
N SER A 190 11.61 31.98 -25.80
CA SER A 190 12.77 31.68 -24.98
C SER A 190 13.02 32.80 -23.96
N ASP A 191 12.83 32.53 -22.68
CA ASP A 191 13.29 33.40 -21.59
C ASP A 191 13.76 32.60 -20.35
N THR A 192 14.83 31.82 -20.55
CA THR A 192 15.76 31.44 -19.47
C THR A 192 17.20 31.64 -19.96
N ASN A 193 17.80 32.76 -19.55
CA ASN A 193 19.17 33.12 -19.90
C ASN A 193 20.20 32.27 -19.12
N PHE A 194 20.84 31.32 -19.79
CA PHE A 194 22.20 30.89 -19.46
C PHE A 194 23.00 30.62 -20.75
N THR A 195 24.26 31.04 -20.77
CA THR A 195 25.01 31.32 -22.01
C THR A 195 25.86 30.16 -22.56
N TYR A 196 25.97 30.14 -23.89
CA TYR A 196 26.84 29.28 -24.70
C TYR A 196 28.32 29.26 -24.27
N ARG A 197 29.00 28.13 -24.54
CA ARG A 197 30.45 28.12 -24.78
C ARG A 197 30.76 28.53 -26.22
N GLY A 198 31.77 29.37 -26.40
CA GLY A 198 32.14 29.92 -27.71
C GLY A 198 33.30 29.20 -28.39
N ASP A 199 33.01 28.50 -29.49
CA ASP A 199 33.96 28.25 -30.59
C ASP A 199 33.27 28.03 -31.96
N GLY A 200 31.97 27.74 -31.98
CA GLY A 200 31.14 27.82 -33.18
C GLY A 200 31.25 26.62 -34.15
N THR A 201 31.72 25.46 -33.69
CA THR A 201 31.85 24.27 -34.56
C THR A 201 30.81 23.18 -34.28
N ARG A 202 30.20 22.62 -35.34
CA ARG A 202 29.24 21.51 -35.24
C ARG A 202 29.97 20.16 -35.27
N ALA A 203 29.88 19.39 -34.19
CA ALA A 203 30.32 17.99 -34.19
C ALA A 203 29.27 17.06 -34.85
N LYS A 204 29.73 16.08 -35.66
CA LYS A 204 28.86 15.04 -36.24
C LYS A 204 28.48 14.01 -35.19
N ARG A 205 27.22 13.51 -35.26
CA ARG A 205 26.76 12.29 -34.57
C ARG A 205 27.82 11.17 -34.70
N ARG A 206 28.34 10.70 -33.56
CA ARG A 206 29.03 9.41 -33.48
C ARG A 206 27.99 8.36 -33.13
N ALA A 207 27.94 7.25 -33.88
CA ALA A 207 27.00 6.19 -33.60
C ALA A 207 27.32 5.53 -32.24
N VAL A 208 26.29 5.35 -31.41
CA VAL A 208 26.37 4.52 -30.20
C VAL A 208 26.57 3.06 -30.64
N PRO A 209 27.43 2.27 -29.98
CA PRO A 209 27.51 0.84 -30.22
C PRO A 209 26.23 0.15 -29.76
N THR A 210 25.27 -0.03 -30.67
CA THR A 210 24.18 -0.98 -30.48
C THR A 210 24.77 -2.38 -30.56
N PHE A 211 24.81 -3.11 -29.43
CA PHE A 211 25.06 -4.55 -29.48
C PHE A 211 23.94 -5.22 -30.29
N GLY A 212 24.33 -6.20 -31.11
CA GLY A 212 23.49 -6.71 -32.18
C GLY A 212 22.20 -7.36 -31.70
N ASN A 213 21.13 -7.20 -32.49
CA ASN A 213 19.83 -7.86 -32.30
C ASN A 213 19.86 -9.39 -32.58
N ALA A 214 21.03 -10.01 -32.57
CA ALA A 214 21.21 -11.45 -32.74
C ALA A 214 21.21 -12.11 -31.34
N ASP A 215 20.42 -13.17 -31.20
CA ASP A 215 20.20 -14.00 -30.01
C ASP A 215 19.03 -13.63 -29.07
N LEU A 216 18.31 -12.53 -29.33
CA LEU A 216 16.96 -12.32 -28.77
C LEU A 216 15.89 -13.06 -29.61
N ASN A 217 15.87 -14.39 -29.51
CA ASN A 217 14.79 -15.22 -30.06
C ASN A 217 13.50 -15.00 -29.24
N LEU A 218 12.70 -14.00 -29.63
CA LEU A 218 11.37 -13.71 -29.07
C LEU A 218 10.38 -14.85 -29.39
N PRO A 219 9.94 -15.66 -28.41
CA PRO A 219 8.96 -16.73 -28.65
C PRO A 219 7.56 -16.22 -28.28
N GLY A 220 6.79 -15.75 -29.26
CA GLY A 220 5.37 -15.41 -29.04
C GLY A 220 4.72 -14.66 -30.22
N PRO A 221 3.44 -14.92 -30.53
CA PRO A 221 2.73 -14.31 -31.66
C PRO A 221 2.23 -12.89 -31.34
N TRP A 222 3.09 -12.04 -30.78
CA TRP A 222 2.75 -10.67 -30.38
C TRP A 222 2.74 -9.73 -31.59
N ARG A 223 1.71 -9.85 -32.44
CA ARG A 223 1.42 -8.81 -33.43
C ARG A 223 1.13 -7.50 -32.68
N ARG A 224 1.81 -6.43 -33.09
CA ARG A 224 1.45 -5.05 -32.74
C ARG A 224 -0.04 -4.87 -33.04
N PHE A 225 -0.85 -4.64 -32.01
CA PHE A 225 -2.28 -4.42 -32.22
C PHE A 225 -2.44 -3.07 -32.92
N GLU A 226 -2.96 -3.07 -34.15
CA GLU A 226 -3.25 -1.87 -34.92
C GLU A 226 -4.51 -1.19 -34.37
N GLY A 227 -4.42 -0.67 -33.14
CA GLY A 227 -5.40 0.26 -32.61
C GLY A 227 -5.36 1.54 -33.47
N ASN A 228 -6.45 1.78 -34.22
CA ASN A 228 -6.68 2.92 -35.13
C ASN A 228 -5.40 3.59 -35.65
N ALA A 229 -4.89 3.09 -36.79
CA ALA A 229 -3.74 3.63 -37.52
C ALA A 229 -3.96 5.02 -38.16
N ASN A 230 -4.84 5.84 -37.58
CA ASN A 230 -5.29 7.15 -38.07
C ASN A 230 -4.87 8.33 -37.18
N ASP A 231 -4.12 8.13 -36.10
CA ASP A 231 -3.49 9.24 -35.38
C ASP A 231 -1.95 9.15 -35.41
N THR A 232 -1.37 9.83 -36.41
CA THR A 232 0.08 10.01 -36.56
C THR A 232 0.61 11.19 -35.75
N ALA A 233 -0.18 11.81 -34.86
CA ALA A 233 0.23 13.01 -34.13
C ALA A 233 0.87 12.68 -32.78
N LYS A 234 2.16 13.01 -32.62
CA LYS A 234 2.81 13.24 -31.31
C LYS A 234 3.29 11.99 -30.56
N ARG A 235 3.00 11.84 -29.25
CA ARG A 235 1.95 12.42 -28.38
C ARG A 235 2.21 13.84 -27.86
N PHE A 236 3.47 14.22 -27.63
CA PHE A 236 3.83 15.55 -27.11
C PHE A 236 4.12 16.56 -28.24
N GLY A 237 4.24 17.85 -27.94
CA GLY A 237 4.74 18.87 -28.88
C GLY A 237 6.27 18.82 -29.05
N ARG A 238 6.99 18.28 -28.04
CA ARG A 238 8.44 18.01 -28.04
C ARG A 238 8.70 16.51 -28.27
N THR A 239 9.91 16.14 -28.67
CA THR A 239 10.37 14.74 -28.71
C THR A 239 10.61 14.18 -27.31
N ARG A 240 10.62 12.85 -27.18
CA ARG A 240 10.98 12.17 -25.92
C ARG A 240 12.38 12.58 -25.44
N GLU A 241 13.38 12.64 -26.32
CA GLU A 241 14.76 13.01 -25.95
C GLU A 241 14.84 14.45 -25.42
N GLU A 242 14.10 15.41 -26.00
CA GLU A 242 14.03 16.79 -25.49
C GLU A 242 13.35 16.88 -24.11
N ILE A 243 12.26 16.12 -23.89
CA ILE A 243 11.59 16.06 -22.58
C ILE A 243 12.56 15.49 -21.53
N LEU A 244 13.18 14.34 -21.81
CA LEU A 244 14.12 13.71 -20.89
C LEU A 244 15.34 14.60 -20.60
N MET A 245 15.84 15.34 -21.59
CA MET A 245 16.94 16.30 -21.42
C MET A 245 16.59 17.41 -20.43
N GLN A 246 15.35 17.92 -20.50
CA GLN A 246 14.85 18.91 -19.55
C GLN A 246 14.58 18.30 -18.16
N LEU A 247 14.05 17.07 -18.08
CA LEU A 247 13.88 16.37 -16.81
C LEU A 247 15.22 16.15 -16.09
N ALA A 248 16.30 15.84 -16.82
CA ALA A 248 17.65 15.70 -16.27
C ALA A 248 18.24 17.00 -15.67
N GLN A 249 17.59 18.16 -15.86
CA GLN A 249 17.96 19.42 -15.20
C GLN A 249 17.24 19.63 -13.86
N ILE A 250 16.23 18.82 -13.53
CA ILE A 250 15.50 18.92 -12.26
C ILE A 250 16.37 18.30 -11.15
N PRO A 251 16.65 19.02 -10.05
CA PRO A 251 17.34 18.48 -8.88
C PRO A 251 16.72 17.17 -8.38
N GLY A 252 17.56 16.15 -8.14
CA GLY A 252 17.13 14.82 -7.75
C GLY A 252 16.61 13.94 -8.90
N VAL A 253 16.59 14.39 -10.15
CA VAL A 253 16.16 13.55 -11.29
C VAL A 253 17.36 12.96 -12.04
N TYR A 254 17.37 11.63 -12.16
CA TYR A 254 18.38 10.86 -12.89
C TYR A 254 17.77 10.22 -14.14
N VAL A 255 18.39 10.41 -15.31
CA VAL A 255 17.92 9.87 -16.61
C VAL A 255 18.93 8.82 -17.11
N PRO A 256 18.70 7.50 -16.95
CA PRO A 256 19.73 6.49 -17.15
C PRO A 256 20.27 6.39 -18.58
N GLY A 257 19.42 6.68 -19.57
CA GLY A 257 19.79 6.67 -20.99
C GLY A 257 20.85 7.70 -21.37
N PHE A 258 21.10 8.69 -20.50
CA PHE A 258 22.15 9.69 -20.69
C PHE A 258 23.47 9.35 -19.99
N TYR A 259 23.64 8.13 -19.48
CA TYR A 259 24.87 7.69 -18.84
C TYR A 259 25.37 6.38 -19.46
N ASP A 260 26.67 6.32 -19.70
CA ASP A 260 27.37 5.11 -20.12
C ASP A 260 27.99 4.44 -18.89
N CYS A 261 27.72 3.14 -18.71
CA CYS A 261 28.35 2.30 -17.68
C CYS A 261 29.46 1.46 -18.32
N THR A 262 30.66 1.50 -17.76
CA THR A 262 31.86 0.81 -18.26
C THR A 262 32.39 -0.16 -17.21
N TYR A 263 32.99 -1.26 -17.64
CA TYR A 263 33.37 -2.39 -16.79
C TYR A 263 34.82 -2.82 -17.04
N ASN A 264 35.45 -3.33 -15.99
CA ASN A 264 36.74 -4.02 -16.02
C ASN A 264 36.54 -5.49 -16.44
N ASP A 265 37.63 -6.18 -16.81
CA ASP A 265 37.60 -7.60 -17.22
C ASP A 265 37.10 -8.55 -16.11
N ASP A 266 37.26 -8.19 -14.83
CA ASP A 266 36.71 -8.92 -13.67
C ASP A 266 35.21 -8.64 -13.42
N GLY A 267 34.58 -7.86 -14.30
CA GLY A 267 33.18 -7.48 -14.20
C GLY A 267 32.87 -6.38 -13.18
N THR A 268 33.85 -5.80 -12.48
CA THR A 268 33.61 -4.60 -11.64
C THR A 268 33.39 -3.36 -12.51
N ILE A 269 32.69 -2.35 -11.98
CA ILE A 269 32.45 -1.09 -12.71
C ILE A 269 33.74 -0.26 -12.73
N THR A 270 34.11 0.25 -13.91
CA THR A 270 35.19 1.23 -14.07
C THR A 270 34.69 2.65 -13.83
N ALA A 271 33.57 3.02 -14.47
CA ALA A 271 32.90 4.31 -14.29
C ALA A 271 31.46 4.28 -14.85
N ILE A 272 30.60 5.12 -14.27
CA ILE A 272 29.32 5.56 -14.86
C ILE A 272 29.47 7.05 -15.16
N LYS A 273 29.25 7.49 -16.41
CA LYS A 273 29.48 8.88 -16.84
C LYS A 273 28.42 9.40 -17.80
N PRO A 274 28.07 10.70 -17.75
CA PRO A 274 27.19 11.31 -18.73
C PRO A 274 27.69 11.15 -20.17
N ASN A 275 26.77 10.86 -21.09
CA ASN A 275 26.97 10.74 -22.54
C ASN A 275 26.28 11.87 -23.33
N ARG A 276 25.81 12.91 -22.62
CA ARG A 276 25.21 14.15 -23.14
C ARG A 276 25.82 15.36 -22.43
N GLU A 277 25.97 16.47 -23.16
CA GLU A 277 26.39 17.76 -22.57
C GLU A 277 25.26 18.33 -21.70
N GLY A 278 25.60 18.94 -20.56
CA GLY A 278 24.62 19.51 -19.63
C GLY A 278 23.91 18.51 -18.71
N VAL A 279 24.17 17.21 -18.82
CA VAL A 279 23.67 16.20 -17.86
C VAL A 279 24.62 16.12 -16.66
N PRO A 280 24.13 16.16 -15.40
CA PRO A 280 24.97 16.15 -14.20
C PRO A 280 25.84 14.89 -14.06
N GLU A 281 27.12 15.02 -13.71
CA GLU A 281 27.97 13.85 -13.41
C GLU A 281 27.52 13.13 -12.12
N ILE A 282 27.04 13.89 -11.13
CA ILE A 282 26.47 13.41 -9.88
C ILE A 282 25.04 13.96 -9.74
N VAL A 283 24.07 13.08 -9.46
CA VAL A 283 22.70 13.48 -9.14
C VAL A 283 22.53 13.46 -7.62
N THR A 284 22.59 14.64 -7.00
CA THR A 284 22.26 14.79 -5.57
C THR A 284 20.75 14.67 -5.37
N LYS A 285 20.37 13.90 -4.34
CA LYS A 285 18.97 13.67 -3.97
C LYS A 285 18.20 14.97 -3.69
N ALA A 286 16.91 14.97 -4.00
CA ALA A 286 15.99 16.01 -3.55
C ALA A 286 15.73 15.87 -2.04
N ASN A 287 15.58 17.02 -1.37
CA ASN A 287 15.16 17.12 0.03
C ASN A 287 13.92 18.02 0.12
N PHE A 288 12.96 17.63 0.95
CA PHE A 288 11.73 18.39 1.21
C PHE A 288 11.60 18.76 2.70
N ASP A 289 11.13 19.98 3.02
CA ASP A 289 10.83 20.36 4.40
C ASP A 289 9.39 20.00 4.75
N LEU A 290 9.20 19.09 5.71
CA LEU A 290 7.86 18.66 6.14
C LEU A 290 6.99 19.80 6.69
N ARG A 291 7.58 20.93 7.10
CA ARG A 291 6.83 22.08 7.62
C ARG A 291 6.03 22.78 6.53
N ASP A 292 6.44 22.69 5.27
CA ASP A 292 5.86 23.40 4.13
C ASP A 292 4.64 22.68 3.50
N ASP A 293 4.26 21.51 4.00
CA ASP A 293 3.20 20.67 3.45
C ASP A 293 2.40 19.96 4.53
N PHE A 294 1.07 19.93 4.44
CA PHE A 294 0.21 19.24 5.42
C PHE A 294 0.09 17.72 5.20
N GLY A 295 0.78 17.16 4.20
CA GLY A 295 0.64 15.78 3.78
C GLY A 295 -0.70 15.53 3.09
N ALA A 296 -1.26 14.35 3.31
CA ALA A 296 -2.59 13.99 2.81
C ALA A 296 -3.64 14.17 3.93
N THR A 297 -4.39 15.27 3.91
CA THR A 297 -5.48 15.54 4.86
C THR A 297 -6.82 15.03 4.36
N LYS A 298 -6.97 14.77 3.06
CA LYS A 298 -8.16 14.20 2.42
C LYS A 298 -7.84 12.93 1.60
N PRO A 299 -7.13 11.93 2.15
CA PRO A 299 -6.73 10.76 1.40
C PRO A 299 -7.94 9.92 0.98
N VAL A 300 -7.79 9.18 -0.12
CA VAL A 300 -8.78 8.17 -0.53
C VAL A 300 -8.97 7.13 0.57
N VAL A 301 -10.24 6.83 0.91
CA VAL A 301 -10.60 5.89 1.98
C VAL A 301 -11.08 4.57 1.37
N PRO A 302 -10.30 3.47 1.46
CA PRO A 302 -10.67 2.18 0.87
C PRO A 302 -12.04 1.65 1.33
N LEU A 303 -12.86 1.26 0.35
CA LEU A 303 -14.13 0.55 0.55
C LEU A 303 -13.98 -0.89 1.05
N MET A 304 -12.74 -1.39 1.20
CA MET A 304 -12.41 -2.68 1.80
C MET A 304 -11.29 -2.51 2.83
N ARG A 305 -11.16 -3.46 3.76
CA ARG A 305 -10.06 -3.44 4.74
C ARG A 305 -8.69 -3.62 4.07
N VAL A 306 -7.76 -2.71 4.36
CA VAL A 306 -6.36 -2.73 3.89
C VAL A 306 -5.40 -3.08 5.05
N VAL A 307 -4.10 -3.25 4.76
CA VAL A 307 -3.12 -3.72 5.77
C VAL A 307 -2.89 -2.71 6.90
N HIS A 308 -2.86 -1.41 6.60
CA HIS A 308 -2.85 -0.33 7.59
C HIS A 308 -4.04 0.61 7.36
N ASP A 309 -5.19 0.17 7.86
CA ASP A 309 -6.49 0.79 7.64
C ASP A 309 -6.83 1.83 8.73
N ARG A 310 -6.11 2.95 8.70
CA ARG A 310 -6.11 4.01 9.72
C ARG A 310 -5.67 5.34 9.12
N PHE A 311 -6.00 6.47 9.76
CA PHE A 311 -5.43 7.75 9.38
C PHE A 311 -3.98 7.79 9.83
N ALA A 312 -3.06 8.24 8.97
CA ALA A 312 -1.64 8.11 9.22
C ALA A 312 -0.94 9.43 8.92
N ILE A 313 -0.11 9.90 9.85
CA ILE A 313 0.55 11.20 9.80
C ILE A 313 2.05 10.97 9.94
N GLU A 314 2.86 11.36 8.95
CA GLU A 314 4.32 11.38 9.09
C GLU A 314 4.74 12.52 10.02
N ILE A 315 5.07 12.21 11.28
CA ILE A 315 5.45 13.23 12.27
C ILE A 315 6.88 13.75 12.08
N LYS A 316 7.74 12.96 11.42
CA LYS A 316 9.11 13.33 11.06
C LYS A 316 9.72 12.40 10.00
N ARG A 317 10.66 12.95 9.22
CA ARG A 317 11.47 12.24 8.23
C ARG A 317 12.95 12.34 8.62
N GLY A 318 13.71 11.24 8.51
CA GLY A 318 15.09 11.17 9.00
C GLY A 318 15.27 10.40 10.31
N CYS A 319 16.52 10.11 10.66
CA CYS A 319 16.91 9.38 11.87
C CYS A 319 18.34 9.78 12.31
N MET A 320 18.52 10.11 13.59
CA MET A 320 19.80 10.63 14.10
C MET A 320 20.77 9.52 14.52
N VAL A 321 20.27 8.41 15.07
CA VAL A 321 21.06 7.26 15.59
C VAL A 321 22.10 6.73 14.58
N GLY A 322 21.77 6.71 13.28
CA GLY A 322 22.74 6.32 12.25
C GLY A 322 23.20 4.86 12.34
N CYS A 323 22.28 3.91 12.58
CA CYS A 323 22.58 2.48 12.56
C CYS A 323 23.22 2.08 11.22
N ARG A 324 24.35 1.36 11.25
CA ARG A 324 25.24 1.17 10.09
C ARG A 324 24.70 0.26 8.97
N PHE A 325 23.65 -0.52 9.26
CA PHE A 325 22.90 -1.32 8.28
C PHE A 325 21.69 -0.58 7.69
N CYS A 326 21.23 0.51 8.31
CA CYS A 326 19.91 1.07 8.05
C CYS A 326 19.95 2.10 6.91
N GLN A 327 19.67 1.65 5.69
CA GLN A 327 19.60 2.51 4.51
C GLN A 327 18.68 3.71 4.72
N ALA A 328 17.43 3.50 5.14
CA ALA A 328 16.48 4.58 5.40
C ALA A 328 17.03 5.62 6.39
N GLY A 329 17.73 5.19 7.46
CA GLY A 329 18.34 6.07 8.45
C GLY A 329 19.55 6.87 7.95
N MET A 330 20.10 6.50 6.79
CA MET A 330 21.16 7.23 6.09
C MET A 330 20.55 8.17 5.03
N ILE A 331 19.83 7.63 4.05
CA ILE A 331 19.36 8.38 2.87
C ILE A 331 18.31 9.46 3.15
N THR A 332 17.58 9.37 4.27
CA THR A 332 16.53 10.35 4.63
C THR A 332 17.02 11.54 5.46
N ARG A 333 18.33 11.63 5.76
CA ARG A 333 18.95 12.75 6.50
C ARG A 333 18.90 14.08 5.71
N PRO A 334 18.82 15.27 6.36
CA PRO A 334 18.83 15.50 7.81
C PRO A 334 17.51 15.11 8.49
N LEU A 335 17.48 15.09 9.83
CA LEU A 335 16.23 14.92 10.56
C LEU A 335 15.35 16.16 10.38
N ARG A 336 14.07 15.94 10.07
CA ARG A 336 13.05 16.98 9.91
C ARG A 336 11.80 16.58 10.67
N GLU A 337 11.54 17.23 11.80
CA GLU A 337 10.32 17.07 12.60
C GLU A 337 9.26 18.11 12.19
N ARG A 338 7.98 17.70 12.19
CA ARG A 338 6.85 18.63 12.06
C ARG A 338 6.65 19.44 13.35
N ASP A 339 5.87 20.51 13.25
CA ASP A 339 5.37 21.23 14.43
C ASP A 339 4.22 20.44 15.08
N PRO A 340 4.17 20.27 16.42
CA PRO A 340 3.08 19.58 17.11
C PRO A 340 1.68 20.13 16.78
N ARG A 341 1.56 21.45 16.57
CA ARG A 341 0.30 22.12 16.21
C ARG A 341 -0.16 21.70 14.82
N GLN A 342 0.77 21.66 13.87
CA GLN A 342 0.51 21.18 12.51
C GLN A 342 0.00 19.73 12.53
N ILE A 343 0.60 18.85 13.33
CA ILE A 343 0.17 17.45 13.47
C ILE A 343 -1.27 17.36 14.03
N VAL A 344 -1.63 18.19 15.01
CA VAL A 344 -3.00 18.23 15.58
C VAL A 344 -4.02 18.71 14.55
N GLU A 345 -3.70 19.73 13.75
CA GLU A 345 -4.62 20.19 12.69
C GLU A 345 -4.74 19.19 11.53
N ILE A 346 -3.63 18.58 11.09
CA ILE A 346 -3.65 17.45 10.13
C ILE A 346 -4.54 16.32 10.65
N ALA A 347 -4.46 16.00 11.96
CA ALA A 347 -5.31 14.99 12.57
C ALA A 347 -6.80 15.38 12.53
N LYS A 348 -7.16 16.60 12.96
CA LYS A 348 -8.56 17.09 12.98
C LYS A 348 -9.17 17.07 11.58
N GLU A 349 -8.44 17.58 10.60
CA GLU A 349 -8.90 17.61 9.22
C GLU A 349 -8.99 16.20 8.63
N GLY A 350 -7.96 15.38 8.86
CA GLY A 350 -7.90 13.98 8.45
C GLY A 350 -9.08 13.14 8.94
N ILE A 351 -9.32 13.13 10.26
CA ILE A 351 -10.43 12.36 10.85
C ILE A 351 -11.79 12.84 10.32
N ARG A 352 -12.00 14.15 10.15
CA ARG A 352 -13.21 14.70 9.52
C ARG A 352 -13.37 14.24 8.07
N ASN A 353 -12.28 14.24 7.30
CA ASN A 353 -12.28 13.89 5.89
C ASN A 353 -12.37 12.37 5.63
N THR A 354 -11.96 11.52 6.57
CA THR A 354 -11.88 10.06 6.37
C THR A 354 -12.81 9.22 7.24
N GLY A 355 -13.28 9.74 8.37
CA GLY A 355 -14.07 8.97 9.35
C GLY A 355 -13.31 7.83 10.02
N TYR A 356 -11.98 7.92 10.14
CA TYR A 356 -11.16 6.87 10.78
C TYR A 356 -11.24 6.93 12.31
N GLU A 357 -11.14 5.77 12.98
CA GLU A 357 -11.13 5.64 14.45
C GLU A 357 -9.73 5.37 15.04
N GLU A 358 -8.68 5.42 14.21
CA GLU A 358 -7.27 5.28 14.62
C GLU A 358 -6.40 6.31 13.88
N ILE A 359 -5.59 7.06 14.63
CA ILE A 359 -4.50 7.91 14.16
C ILE A 359 -3.18 7.18 14.40
N SER A 360 -2.36 7.01 13.37
CA SER A 360 -1.02 6.42 13.46
C SER A 360 0.06 7.45 13.22
N LEU A 361 0.95 7.63 14.19
CA LEU A 361 2.06 8.56 14.11
C LEU A 361 3.27 7.87 13.46
N LEU A 362 3.45 8.09 12.16
CA LEU A 362 4.47 7.44 11.33
C LEU A 362 5.82 8.16 11.41
N SER A 363 6.90 7.37 11.56
CA SER A 363 8.29 7.77 11.30
C SER A 363 9.21 6.55 11.41
N LEU A 364 10.52 6.71 11.20
CA LEU A 364 11.51 5.66 11.45
C LEU A 364 11.70 5.32 12.95
N SER A 365 11.26 6.19 13.86
CA SER A 365 11.08 5.92 15.30
C SER A 365 10.26 7.06 15.93
N SER A 366 9.00 6.77 16.23
CA SER A 366 8.05 7.80 16.67
C SER A 366 8.23 8.14 18.16
N ALA A 367 8.85 7.25 18.94
CA ALA A 367 9.28 7.54 20.31
C ALA A 367 10.42 8.57 20.35
N ASP A 368 11.32 8.57 19.36
CA ASP A 368 12.45 9.51 19.30
C ASP A 368 12.02 10.94 18.88
N TYR A 369 10.72 11.27 18.80
CA TYR A 369 10.23 12.60 18.40
C TYR A 369 10.27 13.55 19.59
N THR A 370 10.91 14.72 19.45
CA THR A 370 11.30 15.56 20.59
C THR A 370 10.12 15.95 21.49
N GLY A 371 8.95 16.25 20.90
CA GLY A 371 7.73 16.60 21.63
C GLY A 371 6.72 15.45 21.88
N ILE A 372 7.14 14.17 21.88
CA ILE A 372 6.19 13.05 21.72
C ILE A 372 5.11 12.96 22.81
N LEU A 373 5.48 13.20 24.08
CA LEU A 373 4.55 13.14 25.21
C LEU A 373 3.53 14.29 25.20
N ALA A 374 3.94 15.48 24.74
CA ALA A 374 3.01 16.60 24.55
C ALA A 374 2.05 16.33 23.40
N LEU A 375 2.57 15.79 22.28
CA LEU A 375 1.79 15.49 21.10
C LEU A 375 0.72 14.42 21.38
N THR A 376 1.07 13.32 22.08
CA THR A 376 0.08 12.28 22.42
C THR A 376 -1.00 12.81 23.37
N ARG A 377 -0.63 13.61 24.38
CA ARG A 377 -1.59 14.29 25.27
C ARG A 377 -2.49 15.27 24.51
N ALA A 378 -1.94 16.08 23.62
CA ALA A 378 -2.71 17.05 22.84
C ALA A 378 -3.70 16.37 21.89
N LEU A 379 -3.29 15.31 21.18
CA LEU A 379 -4.19 14.51 20.34
C LEU A 379 -5.29 13.84 21.18
N LYS A 380 -4.95 13.27 22.34
CA LYS A 380 -5.91 12.63 23.25
C LYS A 380 -6.95 13.62 23.78
N ASN A 381 -6.55 14.86 24.07
CA ASN A 381 -7.46 15.94 24.45
C ASN A 381 -8.32 16.41 23.27
N ALA A 382 -7.73 16.54 22.08
CA ALA A 382 -8.41 17.01 20.87
C ALA A 382 -9.50 16.06 20.36
N PHE A 383 -9.42 14.76 20.65
CA PHE A 383 -10.43 13.75 20.28
C PHE A 383 -11.14 13.12 21.50
N ALA A 384 -11.15 13.83 22.64
CA ALA A 384 -11.80 13.34 23.85
C ALA A 384 -13.30 13.11 23.64
N GLY A 385 -13.75 11.86 23.74
CA GLY A 385 -15.15 11.47 23.51
C GLY A 385 -15.50 11.08 22.07
N GLU A 386 -14.60 11.25 21.09
CA GLU A 386 -14.88 10.94 19.67
C GLU A 386 -14.64 9.46 19.29
N HIS A 387 -14.19 8.64 20.25
CA HIS A 387 -13.76 7.25 20.06
C HIS A 387 -12.58 7.07 19.09
N VAL A 388 -11.74 8.10 18.90
CA VAL A 388 -10.50 8.02 18.12
C VAL A 388 -9.35 7.52 19.01
N SER A 389 -8.63 6.51 18.53
CA SER A 389 -7.45 5.94 19.19
C SER A 389 -6.14 6.45 18.56
N ILE A 390 -5.05 6.45 19.32
CA ILE A 390 -3.72 6.87 18.85
C ILE A 390 -2.77 5.67 18.91
N SER A 391 -2.04 5.41 17.83
CA SER A 391 -1.08 4.31 17.74
C SER A 391 0.33 4.77 17.35
N LEU A 392 1.31 4.12 17.99
CA LEU A 392 2.74 4.34 17.77
C LEU A 392 3.36 3.02 17.26
N PRO A 393 3.45 2.81 15.94
CA PRO A 393 3.87 1.52 15.37
C PRO A 393 5.38 1.24 15.53
N SER A 394 6.19 2.28 15.76
CA SER A 394 7.67 2.20 15.77
C SER A 394 8.23 2.77 17.07
N LEU A 395 8.25 1.94 18.12
CA LEU A 395 8.83 2.25 19.42
C LEU A 395 10.29 1.78 19.49
N ARG A 396 11.23 2.69 19.75
CA ARG A 396 12.60 2.36 20.16
C ARG A 396 12.72 2.43 21.67
N ILE A 397 13.61 1.61 22.22
CA ILE A 397 13.75 1.46 23.67
C ILE A 397 14.37 2.68 24.37
N ASN A 398 15.35 3.36 23.75
CA ASN A 398 16.09 4.45 24.39
C ASN A 398 15.23 5.71 24.65
N ALA A 399 14.14 5.90 23.90
CA ALA A 399 13.24 7.05 23.98
C ALA A 399 11.85 6.71 24.56
N PHE A 400 11.68 5.51 25.12
CA PHE A 400 10.40 5.08 25.70
C PHE A 400 10.41 5.27 27.22
N ASP A 401 9.67 6.27 27.70
CA ASP A 401 9.53 6.58 29.12
C ASP A 401 8.24 5.98 29.73
N VAL A 402 8.22 5.86 31.05
CA VAL A 402 7.08 5.45 31.89
C VAL A 402 5.83 6.27 31.57
N ASP A 403 5.93 7.59 31.51
CA ASP A 403 4.81 8.49 31.22
C ASP A 403 4.18 8.19 29.84
N LEU A 404 5.03 7.94 28.83
CA LEU A 404 4.57 7.60 27.49
C LEU A 404 3.89 6.22 27.48
N ALA A 405 4.37 5.27 28.29
CA ALA A 405 3.75 3.95 28.44
C ALA A 405 2.34 4.03 29.05
N ASP A 406 2.14 4.92 30.02
CA ASP A 406 0.87 5.11 30.71
C ASP A 406 -0.13 5.89 29.83
N GLU A 407 0.32 6.85 29.00
CA GLU A 407 -0.54 7.51 27.99
C GLU A 407 -0.99 6.57 26.86
N ILE A 408 -0.12 5.68 26.37
CA ILE A 408 -0.47 4.67 25.35
C ILE A 408 -1.33 3.54 25.95
N GLY A 409 -1.15 3.26 27.24
CA GLY A 409 -1.75 2.12 27.94
C GLY A 409 -3.28 2.12 28.05
N SER A 410 -3.96 3.22 27.67
CA SER A 410 -5.43 3.31 27.59
C SER A 410 -6.04 2.63 26.36
N VAL A 411 -5.23 2.26 25.37
CA VAL A 411 -5.66 1.52 24.17
C VAL A 411 -5.28 0.03 24.31
N ARG A 412 -5.96 -0.84 23.56
CA ARG A 412 -5.72 -2.30 23.50
C ARG A 412 -4.23 -2.68 23.61
N LYS A 413 -3.84 -3.22 24.77
CA LYS A 413 -2.47 -3.71 25.07
C LYS A 413 -2.12 -4.94 24.23
N SER A 414 -1.79 -4.68 22.96
CA SER A 414 -1.20 -5.67 22.05
C SER A 414 0.26 -5.97 22.45
N GLY A 415 0.86 -7.01 21.88
CA GLY A 415 2.22 -7.41 22.26
C GLY A 415 3.26 -6.32 21.97
N PHE A 416 4.00 -5.92 23.01
CA PHE A 416 4.96 -4.82 22.97
C PHE A 416 6.23 -5.21 22.21
N THR A 417 6.73 -4.33 21.34
CA THR A 417 7.84 -4.66 20.44
C THR A 417 9.12 -3.96 20.86
N PHE A 418 10.19 -4.73 21.02
CA PHE A 418 11.55 -4.25 21.18
C PHE A 418 12.38 -4.68 19.96
N ALA A 419 13.19 -3.76 19.45
CA ALA A 419 14.22 -4.06 18.47
C ALA A 419 15.59 -3.92 19.17
N PRO A 420 16.21 -5.04 19.60
CA PRO A 420 17.62 -5.08 20.00
C PRO A 420 18.57 -5.32 18.81
N GLU A 421 18.10 -5.91 17.71
CA GLU A 421 18.80 -6.28 16.46
C GLU A 421 19.96 -7.28 16.62
N ALA A 422 20.69 -7.26 17.73
CA ALA A 422 21.80 -8.16 18.03
C ALA A 422 21.76 -8.64 19.49
N GLY A 423 22.21 -9.88 19.72
CA GLY A 423 22.18 -10.54 21.03
C GLY A 423 23.10 -9.90 22.08
N THR A 424 24.33 -9.55 21.68
CA THR A 424 25.38 -9.02 22.59
C THR A 424 25.48 -7.49 22.53
N ALA A 425 25.97 -6.88 23.61
CA ALA A 425 26.32 -5.46 23.63
C ALA A 425 27.38 -5.12 22.55
N ARG A 426 28.41 -5.98 22.40
CA ARG A 426 29.44 -5.87 21.36
C ARG A 426 28.85 -5.70 19.96
N LEU A 427 27.98 -6.62 19.53
CA LEU A 427 27.42 -6.56 18.17
C LEU A 427 26.39 -5.42 18.04
N ARG A 428 25.72 -5.02 19.12
CA ARG A 428 24.91 -3.78 19.18
C ARG A 428 25.77 -2.51 18.96
N GLU A 429 27.00 -2.47 19.47
CA GLU A 429 27.94 -1.36 19.20
C GLU A 429 28.50 -1.39 17.77
N VAL A 430 28.81 -2.57 17.23
CA VAL A 430 29.21 -2.77 15.82
C VAL A 430 28.18 -2.17 14.87
N ILE A 431 26.89 -2.40 15.07
CA ILE A 431 25.81 -1.84 14.22
C ILE A 431 25.47 -0.36 14.51
N ASN A 432 26.18 0.29 15.43
CA ASN A 432 25.89 1.61 15.99
C ASN A 432 24.48 1.74 16.60
N LYS A 433 24.07 0.74 17.38
CA LYS A 433 22.84 0.75 18.17
C LYS A 433 23.13 0.31 19.61
N ALA A 434 24.04 1.02 20.26
CA ALA A 434 24.35 0.78 21.67
C ALA A 434 23.09 0.97 22.53
N VAL A 435 22.64 -0.14 23.09
CA VAL A 435 21.57 -0.22 24.07
C VAL A 435 22.17 -0.92 25.29
N ASP A 436 22.19 -0.18 26.40
CA ASP A 436 22.61 -0.71 27.69
C ASP A 436 21.71 -1.88 28.12
N GLN A 437 22.32 -2.96 28.61
CA GLN A 437 21.60 -4.20 28.88
C GLN A 437 20.80 -4.15 30.18
N GLU A 438 21.29 -3.44 31.20
CA GLU A 438 20.54 -3.26 32.45
C GLU A 438 19.26 -2.46 32.19
N ARG A 439 19.39 -1.29 31.54
CA ARG A 439 18.25 -0.45 31.12
C ARG A 439 17.29 -1.18 30.17
N PHE A 440 17.78 -2.06 29.31
CA PHE A 440 16.93 -2.90 28.45
C PHE A 440 16.03 -3.83 29.27
N LEU A 441 16.60 -4.52 30.26
CA LEU A 441 15.88 -5.43 31.16
C LEU A 441 14.94 -4.67 32.12
N GLU A 442 15.34 -3.50 32.63
CA GLU A 442 14.48 -2.61 33.41
C GLU A 442 13.24 -2.17 32.63
N THR A 443 13.42 -1.78 31.37
CA THR A 443 12.31 -1.35 30.49
C THR A 443 11.34 -2.51 30.24
N ILE A 444 11.86 -3.73 30.02
CA ILE A 444 11.05 -4.95 29.92
C ILE A 444 10.25 -5.17 31.22
N GLU A 445 10.90 -5.08 32.38
CA GLU A 445 10.21 -5.29 33.66
C GLU A 445 9.12 -4.23 33.90
N SER A 446 9.38 -2.98 33.52
CA SER A 446 8.44 -1.86 33.60
C SER A 446 7.19 -2.07 32.74
N VAL A 447 7.36 -2.62 31.53
CA VAL A 447 6.26 -2.98 30.61
C VAL A 447 5.46 -4.19 31.15
N LEU A 448 6.14 -5.22 31.66
CA LEU A 448 5.49 -6.40 32.24
C LEU A 448 4.65 -6.06 33.48
N LYS A 449 5.17 -5.22 34.39
CA LYS A 449 4.46 -4.71 35.58
C LYS A 449 3.14 -4.00 35.23
N ARG A 450 3.05 -3.40 34.04
CA ARG A 450 1.84 -2.73 33.51
C ARG A 450 0.86 -3.67 32.80
N GLY A 451 1.07 -4.99 32.88
CA GLY A 451 0.13 -6.01 32.42
C GLY A 451 0.24 -6.40 30.95
N TRP A 452 1.30 -5.97 30.25
CA TRP A 452 1.66 -6.57 28.96
C TRP A 452 2.15 -8.01 29.20
N ARG A 453 1.48 -8.99 28.58
CA ARG A 453 1.83 -10.42 28.70
C ARG A 453 2.59 -10.97 27.49
N THR A 454 2.56 -10.24 26.38
CA THR A 454 3.20 -10.62 25.13
C THR A 454 4.27 -9.60 24.78
N LEU A 455 5.49 -10.07 24.54
CA LEU A 455 6.58 -9.27 24.00
C LEU A 455 6.93 -9.74 22.57
N LYS A 456 7.60 -8.88 21.81
CA LYS A 456 8.14 -9.19 20.48
C LYS A 456 9.57 -8.66 20.38
N PHE A 457 10.54 -9.51 20.01
CA PHE A 457 11.92 -9.12 19.75
C PHE A 457 12.24 -9.25 18.26
N TYR A 458 12.91 -8.25 17.70
CA TYR A 458 13.47 -8.31 16.34
C TYR A 458 14.99 -8.40 16.38
N PHE A 459 15.52 -9.49 15.85
CA PHE A 459 16.95 -9.73 15.67
C PHE A 459 17.29 -9.85 14.19
N MET A 460 18.50 -9.42 13.87
CA MET A 460 19.18 -9.70 12.63
C MET A 460 20.13 -10.89 12.85
N CYS A 461 20.55 -11.51 11.76
CA CYS A 461 21.51 -12.60 11.73
C CYS A 461 22.42 -12.42 10.52
N GLY A 462 23.69 -12.80 10.63
CA GLY A 462 24.68 -12.60 9.58
C GLY A 462 25.26 -11.19 9.53
N LEU A 463 25.19 -10.43 10.63
CA LEU A 463 25.78 -9.08 10.71
C LEU A 463 27.32 -9.11 10.55
N PRO A 464 27.95 -8.00 10.11
CA PRO A 464 29.41 -7.92 10.03
C PRO A 464 30.07 -8.19 11.39
N THR A 465 31.15 -8.96 11.38
CA THR A 465 31.87 -9.45 12.59
C THR A 465 31.09 -10.36 13.54
N GLU A 466 29.88 -10.82 13.20
CA GLU A 466 29.04 -11.67 14.06
C GLU A 466 29.64 -13.07 14.26
N THR A 467 29.82 -13.48 15.51
CA THR A 467 30.33 -14.79 15.95
C THR A 467 29.22 -15.66 16.54
N ASP A 468 29.51 -16.94 16.79
CA ASP A 468 28.58 -17.86 17.45
C ASP A 468 28.28 -17.44 18.92
N GLU A 469 29.13 -16.63 19.55
CA GLU A 469 28.86 -16.01 20.85
C GLU A 469 27.73 -14.97 20.75
N ASP A 470 27.63 -14.22 19.65
CA ASP A 470 26.55 -13.27 19.45
C ASP A 470 25.21 -13.96 19.19
N LEU A 471 25.25 -15.11 18.50
CA LEU A 471 24.09 -15.99 18.31
C LEU A 471 23.65 -16.60 19.65
N GLN A 472 24.59 -16.95 20.52
CA GLN A 472 24.30 -17.37 21.89
C GLN A 472 23.66 -16.23 22.69
N GLY A 473 24.14 -14.99 22.56
CA GLY A 473 23.54 -13.81 23.18
C GLY A 473 22.06 -13.58 22.80
N ILE A 474 21.61 -14.00 21.61
CA ILE A 474 20.18 -13.96 21.22
C ILE A 474 19.36 -14.93 22.09
N VAL A 475 19.91 -16.12 22.39
CA VAL A 475 19.31 -17.13 23.26
C VAL A 475 19.31 -16.63 24.71
N ASP A 476 20.42 -16.09 25.18
CA ASP A 476 20.58 -15.67 26.58
C ASP A 476 19.64 -14.51 26.92
N LEU A 477 19.56 -13.48 26.07
CA LEU A 477 18.64 -12.35 26.22
C LEU A 477 17.16 -12.79 26.16
N THR A 478 16.88 -13.83 25.37
CA THR A 478 15.57 -14.50 25.30
C THR A 478 15.24 -15.19 26.62
N GLU A 479 16.21 -15.87 27.26
CA GLU A 479 16.00 -16.48 28.57
C GLU A 479 15.81 -15.45 29.69
N GLU A 480 16.54 -14.34 29.67
CA GLU A 480 16.36 -13.21 30.61
C GLU A 480 14.95 -12.63 30.51
N ALA A 481 14.46 -12.38 29.30
CA ALA A 481 13.09 -11.94 29.07
C ALA A 481 12.05 -12.97 29.56
N ILE A 482 12.30 -14.27 29.42
CA ILE A 482 11.43 -15.33 29.97
C ILE A 482 11.49 -15.38 31.50
N LYS A 483 12.64 -15.15 32.13
CA LYS A 483 12.78 -15.09 33.60
C LYS A 483 11.93 -13.93 34.16
N LEU A 484 12.03 -12.74 33.57
CA LEU A 484 11.19 -11.58 33.91
C LEU A 484 9.70 -11.84 33.61
N GLY A 485 9.39 -12.40 32.44
CA GLY A 485 8.04 -12.75 32.02
C GLY A 485 7.35 -13.72 32.99
N LYS A 486 8.05 -14.76 33.45
CA LYS A 486 7.55 -15.69 34.48
C LYS A 486 7.34 -14.98 35.83
N LYS A 487 8.26 -14.11 36.25
CA LYS A 487 8.19 -13.36 37.52
C LYS A 487 6.91 -12.52 37.63
N HIS A 488 6.48 -11.88 36.53
CA HIS A 488 5.35 -10.93 36.53
C HIS A 488 4.06 -11.46 35.89
N CYS A 489 4.13 -12.44 34.98
CA CYS A 489 2.98 -12.95 34.22
C CYS A 489 2.77 -14.47 34.34
N GLY A 490 3.66 -15.20 35.02
CA GLY A 490 3.59 -16.65 35.20
C GLY A 490 3.59 -17.41 33.86
N ASN A 491 2.75 -18.43 33.75
CA ASN A 491 2.60 -19.22 32.51
C ASN A 491 1.88 -18.47 31.37
N ASN A 492 1.30 -17.30 31.62
CA ASN A 492 0.59 -16.51 30.61
C ASN A 492 1.52 -15.58 29.80
N PHE A 493 2.83 -15.63 30.07
CA PHE A 493 3.83 -14.89 29.31
C PHE A 493 4.08 -15.52 27.93
N GLN A 494 4.24 -14.68 26.90
CA GLN A 494 4.66 -15.10 25.56
C GLN A 494 5.69 -14.13 24.99
N LEU A 495 6.74 -14.67 24.37
CA LEU A 495 7.71 -13.91 23.59
C LEU A 495 7.61 -14.35 22.12
N ASN A 496 7.50 -13.39 21.20
CA ASN A 496 7.61 -13.65 19.77
C ASN A 496 8.95 -13.13 19.28
N ILE A 497 9.68 -13.90 18.50
CA ILE A 497 10.97 -13.49 17.95
C ILE A 497 10.88 -13.49 16.43
N SER A 498 11.30 -12.40 15.79
CA SER A 498 11.59 -12.38 14.36
C SER A 498 13.10 -12.38 14.17
N LEU A 499 13.63 -13.39 13.48
CA LEU A 499 15.02 -13.48 13.07
C LEU A 499 15.11 -13.24 11.56
N SER A 500 15.92 -12.27 11.16
CA SER A 500 15.98 -11.79 9.77
C SER A 500 17.42 -11.83 9.23
N PRO A 501 17.68 -12.28 8.00
CA PRO A 501 19.02 -12.23 7.43
C PRO A 501 19.45 -10.77 7.21
N PHE A 502 20.72 -10.48 7.44
CA PHE A 502 21.30 -9.19 7.10
C PHE A 502 21.48 -9.08 5.58
N VAL A 503 20.87 -8.04 4.99
CA VAL A 503 21.09 -7.64 3.59
C VAL A 503 21.86 -6.32 3.58
N PRO A 504 23.11 -6.27 3.11
CA PRO A 504 23.84 -5.02 2.93
C PRO A 504 23.19 -4.17 1.84
N LYS A 505 22.98 -2.87 2.10
CA LYS A 505 22.28 -1.96 1.19
C LYS A 505 23.19 -0.83 0.67
N PRO A 506 22.95 -0.32 -0.56
CA PRO A 506 23.55 0.92 -1.07
C PRO A 506 23.43 2.09 -0.09
N GLN A 507 24.38 3.02 -0.13
CA GLN A 507 24.39 4.24 0.70
C GLN A 507 24.43 3.98 2.21
N THR A 508 24.94 2.81 2.63
CA THR A 508 25.17 2.47 4.05
C THR A 508 26.66 2.25 4.34
N PRO A 509 27.12 2.44 5.59
CA PRO A 509 28.45 2.03 6.00
C PRO A 509 28.77 0.54 5.74
N PHE A 510 27.75 -0.32 5.73
CA PHE A 510 27.94 -1.75 5.44
C PHE A 510 27.86 -2.14 3.96
N GLN A 511 27.70 -1.20 3.03
CA GLN A 511 27.58 -1.50 1.58
C GLN A 511 28.77 -2.30 1.00
N TRP A 512 29.95 -2.20 1.63
CA TRP A 512 31.16 -2.94 1.26
C TRP A 512 31.19 -4.39 1.76
N HIS A 513 30.38 -4.74 2.75
CA HIS A 513 30.47 -6.05 3.38
C HIS A 513 29.81 -7.14 2.54
N ALA A 514 30.45 -8.32 2.54
CA ALA A 514 29.84 -9.55 2.07
C ALA A 514 28.55 -9.86 2.85
N GLN A 515 27.52 -10.32 2.13
CA GLN A 515 26.39 -11.01 2.73
C GLN A 515 26.76 -12.50 2.92
N PRO A 516 26.46 -13.14 4.06
CA PRO A 516 26.63 -14.58 4.22
C PRO A 516 25.96 -15.37 3.10
N THR A 517 26.53 -16.53 2.74
CA THR A 517 25.90 -17.43 1.76
C THR A 517 24.65 -18.09 2.36
N LEU A 518 23.88 -18.76 1.50
CA LEU A 518 22.68 -19.48 1.91
C LEU A 518 23.00 -20.51 3.01
N GLU A 519 24.10 -21.26 2.87
CA GLU A 519 24.54 -22.29 3.82
C GLU A 519 24.89 -21.71 5.19
N GLU A 520 25.57 -20.56 5.20
CA GLU A 520 25.99 -19.93 6.46
C GLU A 520 24.80 -19.30 7.20
N PHE A 521 23.86 -18.66 6.49
CA PHE A 521 22.60 -18.26 7.12
C PHE A 521 21.84 -19.45 7.70
N ASP A 522 21.78 -20.57 6.98
CA ASP A 522 21.13 -21.79 7.45
C ASP A 522 21.82 -22.39 8.69
N ARG A 523 23.15 -22.35 8.75
CA ARG A 523 23.95 -22.75 9.93
C ARG A 523 23.59 -21.89 11.13
N LYS A 524 23.63 -20.56 10.97
CA LYS A 524 23.36 -19.59 12.04
C LYS A 524 21.91 -19.65 12.53
N TYR A 525 20.95 -19.84 11.62
CA TYR A 525 19.55 -20.08 11.95
C TYR A 525 19.36 -21.35 12.78
N LYS A 526 19.96 -22.48 12.36
CA LYS A 526 19.92 -23.75 13.11
C LYS A 526 20.53 -23.60 14.50
N TYR A 527 21.61 -22.82 14.66
CA TYR A 527 22.25 -22.55 15.95
C TYR A 527 21.27 -21.96 16.98
N VAL A 528 20.55 -20.90 16.60
CA VAL A 528 19.58 -20.21 17.47
C VAL A 528 18.32 -21.06 17.67
N GLU A 529 17.81 -21.66 16.59
CA GLU A 529 16.61 -22.51 16.57
C GLU A 529 16.71 -23.71 17.52
N SER A 530 17.87 -24.36 17.61
CA SER A 530 18.09 -25.55 18.44
C SER A 530 18.26 -25.25 19.94
N ARG A 531 18.32 -23.97 20.33
CA ARG A 531 18.60 -23.51 21.71
C ARG A 531 17.45 -22.70 22.33
N ILE A 532 16.53 -22.18 21.53
CA ILE A 532 15.39 -21.37 22.01
C ILE A 532 14.33 -22.21 22.76
N ASN A 533 13.84 -21.67 23.88
CA ASN A 533 12.78 -22.28 24.69
C ASN A 533 11.38 -22.16 24.03
N ARG A 534 11.01 -23.16 23.22
CA ARG A 534 9.73 -23.23 22.48
C ARG A 534 8.46 -23.22 23.34
N ARG A 535 8.52 -23.39 24.66
CA ARG A 535 7.33 -23.29 25.53
C ARG A 535 6.83 -21.86 25.69
N PHE A 536 7.73 -20.90 25.69
CA PHE A 536 7.40 -19.46 25.86
C PHE A 536 7.68 -18.64 24.59
N VAL A 537 8.42 -19.20 23.63
CA VAL A 537 8.91 -18.49 22.45
C VAL A 537 8.28 -19.00 21.16
N SER A 538 7.63 -18.09 20.43
CA SER A 538 7.30 -18.28 19.01
C SER A 538 8.41 -17.66 18.16
N LEU A 539 9.16 -18.48 17.40
CA LEU A 539 10.22 -18.02 16.50
C LEU A 539 9.70 -17.96 15.05
N LYS A 540 9.65 -16.76 14.47
CA LYS A 540 9.49 -16.53 13.03
C LYS A 540 10.87 -16.28 12.42
N LYS A 541 11.19 -17.01 11.35
CA LYS A 541 12.38 -16.79 10.53
C LYS A 541 11.95 -16.12 9.22
N HIS A 542 12.67 -15.10 8.77
CA HIS A 542 12.53 -14.60 7.38
C HIS A 542 13.29 -15.52 6.43
N SER A 543 12.88 -15.55 5.16
CA SER A 543 13.43 -16.44 4.14
C SER A 543 14.84 -16.02 3.74
N VAL A 544 15.77 -16.97 3.83
CA VAL A 544 17.16 -16.80 3.36
C VAL A 544 17.18 -16.60 1.84
N ARG A 545 16.35 -17.34 1.09
CA ARG A 545 16.25 -17.25 -0.37
C ARG A 545 15.78 -15.87 -0.84
N GLU A 546 14.75 -15.31 -0.21
CA GLU A 546 14.29 -13.93 -0.47
C GLU A 546 15.42 -12.94 -0.19
N SER A 547 16.14 -13.11 0.92
CA SER A 547 17.20 -12.18 1.35
C SER A 547 18.45 -12.22 0.46
N ILE A 548 18.80 -13.39 -0.11
CA ILE A 548 19.88 -13.50 -1.10
C ILE A 548 19.46 -12.79 -2.40
N LEU A 549 18.24 -13.02 -2.89
CA LEU A 549 17.72 -12.32 -4.07
C LEU A 549 17.68 -10.80 -3.84
N GLU A 550 17.19 -10.35 -2.68
CA GLU A 550 17.20 -8.94 -2.26
C GLU A 550 18.62 -8.35 -2.23
N GLY A 551 19.61 -9.15 -1.84
CA GLY A 551 21.03 -8.78 -1.84
C GLY A 551 21.62 -8.57 -3.24
N VAL A 552 21.24 -9.43 -4.20
CA VAL A 552 21.62 -9.32 -5.62
C VAL A 552 20.93 -8.11 -6.25
N LEU A 553 19.61 -7.99 -6.09
CA LEU A 553 18.84 -6.90 -6.70
C LEU A 553 19.16 -5.53 -6.07
N GLY A 554 19.44 -5.48 -4.77
CA GLY A 554 19.80 -4.24 -4.07
C GLY A 554 21.18 -3.69 -4.44
N ARG A 555 22.16 -4.54 -4.74
CA ARG A 555 23.55 -4.15 -5.06
C ARG A 555 23.99 -4.49 -6.48
N GLY A 556 23.03 -4.77 -7.36
CA GLY A 556 23.23 -5.03 -8.77
C GLY A 556 23.64 -3.80 -9.58
N ASP A 557 24.00 -4.05 -10.84
CA ASP A 557 24.16 -3.02 -11.88
C ASP A 557 23.26 -3.34 -13.10
N ARG A 558 23.38 -2.57 -14.20
CA ARG A 558 22.56 -2.73 -15.41
C ARG A 558 22.47 -4.18 -15.92
N ARG A 559 23.51 -5.00 -15.75
CA ARG A 559 23.52 -6.40 -16.19
C ARG A 559 22.52 -7.27 -15.42
N VAL A 560 22.23 -6.93 -14.16
CA VAL A 560 21.19 -7.60 -13.35
C VAL A 560 19.79 -7.31 -13.89
N GLY A 561 19.60 -6.19 -14.60
CA GLY A 561 18.37 -5.90 -15.36
C GLY A 561 17.99 -7.04 -16.32
N ARG A 562 18.98 -7.66 -16.98
CA ARG A 562 18.74 -8.83 -17.85
C ARG A 562 18.17 -10.03 -17.08
N ALA A 563 18.68 -10.31 -15.88
CA ALA A 563 18.16 -11.38 -15.02
C ALA A 563 16.73 -11.09 -14.56
N ILE A 564 16.41 -9.85 -14.20
CA ILE A 564 15.03 -9.43 -13.86
C ILE A 564 14.08 -9.64 -15.03
N HIS A 565 14.46 -9.17 -16.22
CA HIS A 565 13.66 -9.35 -17.44
C HIS A 565 13.47 -10.83 -17.76
N ARG A 566 14.51 -11.65 -17.61
CA ARG A 566 14.43 -13.09 -17.86
C ARG A 566 13.61 -13.84 -16.81
N ALA A 567 13.73 -13.50 -15.53
CA ALA A 567 12.91 -14.06 -14.46
C ALA A 567 11.43 -13.76 -14.69
N TRP A 568 11.08 -12.52 -15.06
CA TRP A 568 9.72 -12.16 -15.44
C TRP A 568 9.20 -12.98 -16.64
N GLN A 569 10.01 -13.17 -17.70
CA GLN A 569 9.64 -14.03 -18.83
C GLN A 569 9.42 -15.50 -18.45
N LEU A 570 10.11 -16.00 -17.42
CA LEU A 570 9.90 -17.34 -16.86
C LEU A 570 8.65 -17.41 -15.96
N GLY A 571 8.03 -16.28 -15.63
CA GLY A 571 6.82 -16.17 -14.82
C GLY A 571 7.02 -15.71 -13.38
N CYS A 572 8.22 -15.22 -13.00
CA CYS A 572 8.44 -14.61 -11.69
C CYS A 572 7.69 -13.28 -11.56
N LYS A 573 7.00 -13.11 -10.43
CA LYS A 573 6.24 -11.94 -9.97
C LYS A 573 5.86 -12.16 -8.52
N PHE A 574 5.54 -11.07 -7.81
CA PHE A 574 5.23 -11.09 -6.38
C PHE A 574 6.33 -11.78 -5.55
N ASP A 575 7.60 -11.57 -5.89
CA ASP A 575 8.74 -12.28 -5.29
C ASP A 575 8.95 -11.94 -3.79
N ASN A 576 8.28 -10.90 -3.27
CA ASN A 576 8.18 -10.56 -1.84
C ASN A 576 7.12 -11.38 -1.07
N TRP A 577 6.23 -12.10 -1.77
CA TRP A 577 5.27 -13.03 -1.16
C TRP A 577 5.89 -14.44 -1.17
N HIS A 578 6.07 -15.01 0.03
CA HIS A 578 6.81 -16.27 0.22
C HIS A 578 6.26 -17.44 -0.62
N GLU A 579 4.94 -17.49 -0.78
CA GLU A 579 4.20 -18.46 -1.57
C GLU A 579 4.29 -18.24 -3.11
N HIS A 580 4.70 -17.04 -3.56
CA HIS A 580 4.90 -16.70 -4.96
C HIS A 580 6.36 -16.74 -5.40
N LEU A 581 7.35 -16.58 -4.51
CA LEU A 581 8.77 -16.66 -4.87
C LEU A 581 9.09 -17.96 -5.63
N ARG A 582 9.56 -17.83 -6.87
CA ARG A 582 10.05 -18.95 -7.71
C ARG A 582 11.58 -18.92 -7.77
N PHE A 583 12.23 -19.21 -6.65
CA PHE A 583 13.68 -19.08 -6.51
C PHE A 583 14.46 -19.91 -7.54
N GLU A 584 13.95 -21.08 -7.90
CA GLU A 584 14.51 -21.98 -8.90
C GLU A 584 14.48 -21.36 -10.31
N LEU A 585 13.46 -20.56 -10.64
CA LEU A 585 13.39 -19.81 -11.91
C LEU A 585 14.32 -18.58 -11.90
N TRP A 586 14.56 -17.97 -10.74
CA TRP A 586 15.61 -16.95 -10.59
C TRP A 586 17.01 -17.55 -10.78
N GLN A 587 17.29 -18.73 -10.23
CA GLN A 587 18.54 -19.46 -10.48
C GLN A 587 18.71 -19.77 -11.98
N GLN A 588 17.65 -20.21 -12.66
CA GLN A 588 17.66 -20.38 -14.12
C GLN A 588 17.93 -19.05 -14.85
N ALA A 589 17.26 -17.96 -14.49
CA ALA A 589 17.47 -16.64 -15.10
C ALA A 589 18.91 -16.12 -14.92
N PHE A 590 19.52 -16.34 -13.75
CA PHE A 590 20.91 -16.01 -13.48
C PHE A 590 21.88 -16.78 -14.39
N VAL A 591 21.68 -18.10 -14.54
CA VAL A 591 22.48 -18.94 -15.45
C VAL A 591 22.31 -18.51 -16.90
N GLU A 592 21.07 -18.33 -17.37
CA GLU A 592 20.77 -17.98 -18.77
C GLU A 592 21.23 -16.56 -19.16
N THR A 593 21.44 -15.66 -18.19
CA THR A 593 21.91 -14.29 -18.43
C THR A 593 23.38 -14.05 -18.06
N ASN A 594 24.08 -15.12 -17.66
CA ASN A 594 25.46 -15.13 -17.16
C ASN A 594 25.68 -14.11 -16.03
N ILE A 595 24.82 -14.17 -15.01
CA ILE A 595 24.85 -13.35 -13.81
C ILE A 595 25.20 -14.26 -12.63
N ASP A 596 26.36 -14.03 -12.01
CA ASP A 596 26.73 -14.67 -10.75
C ASP A 596 26.08 -13.92 -9.58
N PRO A 597 25.17 -14.55 -8.79
CA PRO A 597 24.58 -13.90 -7.63
C PRO A 597 25.62 -13.59 -6.53
N ASP A 598 26.65 -14.42 -6.34
CA ASP A 598 27.62 -14.27 -5.26
C ASP A 598 28.55 -13.07 -5.51
N PHE A 599 28.86 -12.76 -6.77
CA PHE A 599 29.58 -11.55 -7.17
C PHE A 599 28.92 -10.26 -6.65
N TYR A 600 27.59 -10.20 -6.62
CA TYR A 600 26.83 -9.03 -6.16
C TYR A 600 26.53 -9.06 -4.67
N ALA A 601 26.16 -10.24 -4.14
CA ALA A 601 25.68 -10.42 -2.77
C ALA A 601 26.80 -10.78 -1.77
N SER A 602 27.58 -11.82 -2.06
CA SER A 602 28.47 -12.48 -1.08
C SER A 602 29.96 -12.14 -1.20
N ARG A 603 30.33 -11.23 -2.11
CA ARG A 603 31.69 -10.69 -2.23
C ARG A 603 31.94 -9.48 -1.32
N GLU A 604 33.05 -9.46 -0.59
CA GLU A 604 33.55 -8.25 0.09
C GLU A 604 34.14 -7.29 -0.95
N ARG A 605 33.78 -6.00 -0.87
CA ARG A 605 34.10 -4.99 -1.90
C ARG A 605 35.21 -4.05 -1.43
N LYS A 606 36.03 -3.58 -2.36
CA LYS A 606 37.21 -2.74 -2.05
C LYS A 606 36.80 -1.29 -1.70
N PRO A 607 37.62 -0.54 -0.92
CA PRO A 607 37.29 0.84 -0.52
C PRO A 607 37.13 1.79 -1.72
N ASP A 608 37.88 1.53 -2.78
CA ASP A 608 38.03 2.27 -4.02
C ASP A 608 37.22 1.68 -5.20
N GLU A 609 36.52 0.56 -5.01
CA GLU A 609 35.64 -0.04 -6.04
C GLU A 609 34.47 0.91 -6.38
N PRO A 610 34.32 1.34 -7.65
CA PRO A 610 33.16 2.09 -8.08
C PRO A 610 31.89 1.24 -8.00
N PHE A 611 30.82 1.83 -7.48
CA PHE A 611 29.51 1.20 -7.34
C PHE A 611 28.49 1.74 -8.32
N ALA A 612 27.48 0.93 -8.61
CA ALA A 612 26.39 1.28 -9.51
C ALA A 612 25.62 2.55 -9.08
N TRP A 613 25.66 2.87 -7.78
CA TRP A 613 25.03 4.04 -7.18
C TRP A 613 25.98 5.21 -6.85
N ASP A 614 27.29 5.16 -7.18
CA ASP A 614 28.22 6.24 -6.82
C ASP A 614 27.96 7.57 -7.57
N HIS A 615 27.24 7.54 -8.69
CA HIS A 615 26.77 8.74 -9.40
C HIS A 615 25.49 9.34 -8.79
N VAL A 616 24.92 8.69 -7.77
CA VAL A 616 23.77 9.18 -7.00
C VAL A 616 24.26 9.59 -5.62
N ASP A 617 24.18 10.88 -5.31
CA ASP A 617 24.58 11.39 -3.99
C ASP A 617 23.38 11.46 -3.04
N ALA A 618 23.41 10.62 -2.00
CA ALA A 618 22.45 10.63 -0.90
C ALA A 618 22.71 11.75 0.14
N SER A 619 23.37 12.83 -0.27
CA SER A 619 23.95 13.89 0.58
C SER A 619 24.94 13.34 1.62
N LEU A 620 25.64 12.24 1.31
CA LEU A 620 26.47 11.50 2.26
C LEU A 620 27.86 11.26 1.70
N GLY A 621 28.88 11.80 2.37
CA GLY A 621 30.26 11.58 1.94
C GLY A 621 30.67 10.11 1.99
N ARG A 622 31.11 9.53 0.86
CA ARG A 622 31.68 8.16 0.80
C ARG A 622 32.76 7.92 1.86
N ARG A 623 33.58 8.95 2.16
CA ARG A 623 34.59 8.95 3.24
C ARG A 623 33.99 8.77 4.63
N PHE A 624 32.81 9.35 4.90
CA PHE A 624 32.08 9.16 6.17
C PHE A 624 31.53 7.73 6.28
N LEU A 625 30.92 7.21 5.21
CA LEU A 625 30.42 5.82 5.19
C LEU A 625 31.57 4.81 5.43
N TRP A 626 32.72 5.01 4.79
CA TRP A 626 33.92 4.19 5.01
C TRP A 626 34.45 4.31 6.45
N LYS A 627 34.53 5.54 6.99
CA LYS A 627 34.93 5.79 8.39
C LYS A 627 34.01 5.04 9.37
N GLU A 628 32.71 4.96 9.10
CA GLU A 628 31.78 4.21 9.94
C GLU A 628 31.95 2.68 9.80
N LYS A 629 32.28 2.14 8.62
CA LYS A 629 32.69 0.73 8.45
C LYS A 629 33.88 0.41 9.36
N VAL A 630 34.95 1.19 9.25
CA VAL A 630 36.17 1.02 10.07
C VAL A 630 35.89 1.17 11.56
N ARG A 631 34.95 2.04 11.97
CA ARG A 631 34.51 2.14 13.38
C ARG A 631 33.75 0.91 13.85
N SER A 632 32.95 0.26 13.00
CA SER A 632 32.29 -1.01 13.38
C SER A 632 33.28 -2.15 13.60
N GLU A 633 34.31 -2.26 12.75
CA GLU A 633 35.38 -3.26 12.87
C GLU A 633 36.22 -3.04 14.15
N GLN A 634 36.29 -1.79 14.62
CA GLN A 634 36.94 -1.41 15.88
C GLN A 634 36.00 -1.43 17.10
N VAL A 635 34.74 -1.84 16.95
CA VAL A 635 33.69 -1.80 18.00
C VAL A 635 33.59 -0.41 18.65
N LYS A 636 33.51 0.64 17.83
CA LYS A 636 33.36 2.04 18.28
C LYS A 636 32.00 2.60 17.87
N THR A 637 31.25 3.14 18.82
CA THR A 637 29.98 3.83 18.57
C THR A 637 30.19 5.25 18.07
N THR A 638 29.22 5.81 17.38
CA THR A 638 29.17 7.20 16.92
C THR A 638 27.90 7.83 17.51
N GLY A 639 28.09 8.90 18.29
CA GLY A 639 27.03 9.55 19.08
C GLY A 639 25.98 10.27 18.23
N ASP A 640 24.86 10.61 18.87
CA ASP A 640 23.79 11.37 18.26
C ASP A 640 24.23 12.83 18.02
N CYS A 641 24.21 13.26 16.77
CA CYS A 641 24.67 14.59 16.35
C CYS A 641 23.77 15.75 16.79
N SER A 642 22.60 15.50 17.40
CA SER A 642 21.73 16.53 18.00
C SER A 642 22.04 16.85 19.46
N THR A 643 22.56 15.87 20.21
CA THR A 643 22.81 15.98 21.66
C THR A 643 24.30 15.94 22.02
N THR A 644 25.15 15.50 21.09
CA THR A 644 26.61 15.41 21.30
C THR A 644 27.36 16.36 20.36
N HIS A 645 28.09 15.85 19.37
CA HIS A 645 28.81 16.63 18.37
C HIS A 645 28.50 16.12 16.96
N CYS A 646 28.68 16.95 15.94
CA CYS A 646 28.53 16.48 14.56
C CYS A 646 29.57 15.39 14.24
N ALA A 647 29.15 14.33 13.55
CA ALA A 647 30.03 13.23 13.12
C ALA A 647 30.79 13.49 11.80
N GLY A 648 30.44 14.58 11.09
CA GLY A 648 31.03 14.96 9.80
C GLY A 648 30.51 14.12 8.63
N CYS A 649 29.19 13.94 8.51
CA CYS A 649 28.57 13.16 7.43
C CYS A 649 28.44 13.91 6.09
N ASN A 650 28.69 15.22 6.07
CA ASN A 650 28.55 16.12 4.93
C ASN A 650 27.10 16.37 4.44
N VAL A 651 26.09 16.05 5.26
CA VAL A 651 24.67 16.34 4.98
C VAL A 651 24.32 17.80 5.25
N CYS A 652 24.75 18.33 6.40
CA CYS A 652 24.36 19.66 6.87
C CYS A 652 25.42 20.70 6.50
N ASP A 653 24.99 21.84 5.95
CA ASP A 653 25.79 23.06 5.82
C ASP A 653 25.68 23.98 7.06
N PHE A 654 24.70 23.72 7.92
CA PHE A 654 24.33 24.49 9.12
C PHE A 654 23.77 25.90 8.86
N ALA A 655 23.55 26.26 7.60
CA ALA A 655 22.82 27.45 7.19
C ALA A 655 21.38 27.08 6.81
N ASP A 656 21.19 26.52 5.62
CA ASP A 656 19.90 26.15 5.04
C ASP A 656 19.56 24.67 5.30
N VAL A 657 20.57 23.79 5.30
CA VAL A 657 20.44 22.36 5.57
C VAL A 657 20.95 22.05 6.97
N LYS A 658 20.03 21.93 7.93
CA LYS A 658 20.28 21.49 9.31
C LYS A 658 19.23 20.49 9.80
N ASN A 659 19.48 19.84 10.93
CA ASN A 659 18.43 19.08 11.62
C ASN A 659 17.36 20.06 12.14
N LEU A 660 16.09 19.75 11.90
CA LEU A 660 14.95 20.53 12.34
C LEU A 660 14.19 19.72 13.40
N LEU A 661 14.19 20.21 14.64
CA LEU A 661 13.49 19.60 15.78
C LEU A 661 12.18 20.34 16.05
N SER A 662 11.24 19.66 16.68
CA SER A 662 9.92 20.20 17.05
C SER A 662 9.95 21.20 18.22
N VAL A 663 11.09 21.32 18.91
CA VAL A 663 11.34 22.37 19.93
C VAL A 663 12.02 23.56 19.25
N ARG A 664 11.46 24.76 19.46
CA ARG A 664 11.94 26.01 18.88
C ARG A 664 13.20 26.53 19.59
N GLU A 665 13.94 27.41 18.91
CA GLU A 665 15.17 28.04 19.44
C GLU A 665 14.91 28.95 20.67
N ASP A 666 13.65 29.36 20.89
CA ASP A 666 13.18 30.08 22.09
C ASP A 666 12.93 29.16 23.31
N GLY A 667 12.98 27.84 23.13
CA GLY A 667 12.70 26.86 24.19
C GLY A 667 11.21 26.69 24.53
N GLU A 668 10.28 27.31 23.80
CA GLU A 668 8.86 27.16 24.07
C GLU A 668 8.38 25.73 23.78
N PHE A 669 7.82 25.10 24.81
CA PHE A 669 7.22 23.78 24.73
C PHE A 669 5.74 23.91 24.36
N PHE A 670 5.27 23.10 23.41
CA PHE A 670 3.85 23.05 23.07
C PHE A 670 3.04 22.50 24.24
N ALA A 671 2.39 23.38 24.99
CA ALA A 671 1.43 23.00 26.03
C ALA A 671 0.19 22.39 25.36
N PRO A 672 -0.25 21.18 25.76
CA PRO A 672 -1.48 20.60 25.22
C PRO A 672 -2.68 21.48 25.61
N PRO A 673 -3.64 21.72 24.69
CA PRO A 673 -4.86 22.43 25.03
C PRO A 673 -5.61 21.69 26.14
N ALA A 674 -6.35 22.44 26.96
CA ALA A 674 -7.27 21.83 27.93
C ALA A 674 -8.33 20.98 27.20
N PRO A 675 -8.89 19.93 27.83
CA PRO A 675 -9.96 19.15 27.20
C PRO A 675 -11.16 20.06 26.90
N GLU A 676 -11.48 20.26 25.62
CA GLU A 676 -12.54 21.19 25.19
C GLU A 676 -13.97 20.62 25.34
N VAL A 677 -14.10 19.30 25.57
CA VAL A 677 -15.39 18.59 25.47
C VAL A 677 -15.66 17.71 26.68
N ALA A 678 -16.90 17.74 27.17
CA ALA A 678 -17.41 16.81 28.17
C ALA A 678 -17.51 15.37 27.63
N ALA A 679 -17.52 14.37 28.52
CA ALA A 679 -17.65 12.97 28.13
C ALA A 679 -18.89 12.73 27.24
N ALA A 680 -18.72 12.01 26.14
CA ALA A 680 -19.80 11.74 25.19
C ALA A 680 -20.98 11.02 25.87
N PRO A 681 -22.24 11.39 25.58
CA PRO A 681 -23.41 10.66 26.07
C PRO A 681 -23.34 9.18 25.65
N THR A 682 -23.50 8.28 26.61
CA THR A 682 -23.43 6.82 26.39
C THR A 682 -24.80 6.14 26.39
N GLU A 683 -25.83 6.84 26.85
CA GLU A 683 -27.19 6.31 26.93
C GLU A 683 -27.90 6.36 25.56
N PRO A 684 -28.53 5.27 25.11
CA PRO A 684 -29.40 5.26 23.94
C PRO A 684 -30.57 6.24 24.07
N VAL A 685 -30.72 7.16 23.10
CA VAL A 685 -31.80 8.16 23.07
C VAL A 685 -32.89 7.79 22.07
N CYS A 686 -32.55 7.59 20.79
CA CYS A 686 -33.49 7.11 19.76
C CYS A 686 -32.90 5.92 18.97
N ARG A 687 -33.78 5.20 18.28
CA ARG A 687 -33.42 4.17 17.29
C ARG A 687 -34.14 4.50 16.00
N LEU A 688 -33.40 4.62 14.91
CA LEU A 688 -33.98 4.81 13.58
C LEU A 688 -33.72 3.57 12.74
N ARG A 689 -34.69 3.20 11.90
CA ARG A 689 -34.47 2.31 10.76
C ARG A 689 -34.20 3.15 9.52
N LEU A 690 -33.16 2.79 8.79
CA LEU A 690 -32.70 3.46 7.59
C LEU A 690 -32.79 2.47 6.42
N ALA A 691 -33.16 2.97 5.25
CA ALA A 691 -33.10 2.23 3.99
C ALA A 691 -32.03 2.83 3.07
N PHE A 692 -31.21 1.98 2.43
CA PHE A 692 -30.18 2.42 1.49
C PHE A 692 -30.04 1.49 0.29
N SER A 693 -29.53 2.01 -0.83
CA SER A 693 -29.20 1.21 -2.01
C SER A 693 -27.76 0.70 -1.95
N LYS A 694 -27.50 -0.45 -2.60
CA LYS A 694 -26.19 -1.05 -2.80
C LYS A 694 -26.09 -1.54 -4.25
N LEU A 695 -25.76 -0.63 -5.16
CA LEU A 695 -25.77 -0.84 -6.61
C LEU A 695 -24.34 -0.85 -7.20
N ASP A 696 -24.25 -0.99 -8.53
CA ASP A 696 -23.02 -0.83 -9.33
C ASP A 696 -21.82 -1.59 -8.75
N ASN A 697 -20.70 -0.88 -8.53
CA ASN A 697 -19.47 -1.45 -7.99
C ASN A 697 -19.60 -1.92 -6.53
N LEU A 698 -20.54 -1.36 -5.76
CA LEU A 698 -20.70 -1.73 -4.35
C LEU A 698 -21.17 -3.17 -4.18
N ARG A 699 -21.79 -3.78 -5.20
CA ARG A 699 -22.16 -5.21 -5.21
C ARG A 699 -20.98 -6.16 -4.96
N PHE A 700 -19.75 -5.73 -5.26
CA PHE A 700 -18.51 -6.47 -5.02
C PHE A 700 -17.91 -6.26 -3.63
N ILE A 701 -18.44 -5.33 -2.84
CA ILE A 701 -18.03 -5.08 -1.46
C ILE A 701 -18.69 -6.10 -0.53
N SER A 702 -17.90 -6.67 0.39
CA SER A 702 -18.36 -7.65 1.36
C SER A 702 -19.29 -7.00 2.41
N HIS A 703 -20.06 -7.81 3.13
CA HIS A 703 -20.92 -7.28 4.20
C HIS A 703 -20.14 -6.60 5.33
N LEU A 704 -18.99 -7.14 5.72
CA LEU A 704 -18.15 -6.57 6.79
C LEU A 704 -17.53 -5.25 6.35
N ASP A 705 -17.09 -5.18 5.10
CA ASP A 705 -16.55 -3.94 4.52
C ASP A 705 -17.66 -2.89 4.34
N MET A 706 -18.87 -3.28 3.94
CA MET A 706 -20.03 -2.38 3.86
C MET A 706 -20.43 -1.82 5.23
N ALA A 707 -20.41 -2.66 6.28
CA ALA A 707 -20.64 -2.18 7.65
C ALA A 707 -19.61 -1.12 8.08
N LYS A 708 -18.31 -1.31 7.73
CA LYS A 708 -17.26 -0.31 7.93
C LYS A 708 -17.48 0.97 7.11
N VAL A 709 -17.88 0.86 5.85
CA VAL A 709 -18.22 2.02 4.99
C VAL A 709 -19.34 2.85 5.62
N VAL A 710 -20.38 2.20 6.13
CA VAL A 710 -21.47 2.86 6.85
C VAL A 710 -20.99 3.53 8.15
N GLN A 711 -20.10 2.90 8.93
CA GLN A 711 -19.47 3.53 10.10
C GLN A 711 -18.72 4.83 9.75
N ILE A 712 -17.96 4.80 8.65
CA ILE A 712 -17.26 5.97 8.12
C ILE A 712 -18.25 7.10 7.76
N ILE A 713 -19.38 6.77 7.11
CA ILE A 713 -20.43 7.76 6.80
C ILE A 713 -20.95 8.41 8.10
N PHE A 714 -21.32 7.61 9.11
CA PHE A 714 -21.79 8.15 10.39
C PHE A 714 -20.76 9.06 11.07
N LYS A 715 -19.47 8.69 11.07
CA LYS A 715 -18.40 9.56 11.59
C LYS A 715 -18.31 10.88 10.83
N ARG A 716 -18.34 10.85 9.50
CA ARG A 716 -18.20 12.06 8.66
C ARG A 716 -19.42 12.98 8.71
N THR A 717 -20.62 12.46 9.01
CA THR A 717 -21.84 13.26 9.25
C THR A 717 -21.91 13.86 10.66
N GLY A 718 -21.02 13.47 11.57
CA GLY A 718 -21.04 13.89 12.97
C GLY A 718 -22.18 13.29 13.82
N LEU A 719 -22.90 12.28 13.29
CA LEU A 719 -24.02 11.64 14.00
C LEU A 719 -23.52 10.74 15.15
N ARG A 720 -24.03 10.95 16.36
CA ARG A 720 -23.59 10.22 17.56
C ARG A 720 -24.27 8.86 17.71
N VAL A 721 -23.66 7.83 17.11
CA VAL A 721 -24.09 6.43 17.26
C VAL A 721 -23.68 5.85 18.62
N ALA A 722 -24.56 5.08 19.26
CA ALA A 722 -24.28 4.40 20.53
C ALA A 722 -23.37 3.19 20.33
N TYR A 723 -22.44 2.93 21.26
CA TYR A 723 -21.53 1.78 21.18
C TYR A 723 -21.84 0.68 22.22
N SER A 724 -21.38 -0.55 21.95
CA SER A 724 -21.41 -1.67 22.89
C SER A 724 -20.41 -1.49 24.03
N GLN A 725 -20.72 -2.05 25.20
CA GLN A 725 -19.78 -2.09 26.33
C GLN A 725 -18.73 -3.19 26.14
N GLY A 726 -17.52 -2.98 26.66
CA GLY A 726 -16.44 -3.98 26.66
C GLY A 726 -15.14 -3.50 26.01
N PHE A 727 -14.21 -4.44 25.81
CA PHE A 727 -12.82 -4.15 25.43
C PHE A 727 -12.62 -3.71 23.96
N ASN A 728 -13.58 -3.99 23.08
CA ASN A 728 -13.67 -3.41 21.74
C ASN A 728 -15.12 -2.94 21.53
N PRO A 729 -15.47 -1.69 21.90
CA PRO A 729 -16.78 -1.13 21.63
C PRO A 729 -17.10 -1.20 20.13
N GLN A 730 -18.32 -1.61 19.78
CA GLN A 730 -18.81 -1.61 18.40
C GLN A 730 -20.08 -0.74 18.31
N PRO A 731 -20.27 0.06 17.26
CA PRO A 731 -21.47 0.85 17.09
C PRO A 731 -22.70 -0.07 16.98
N LYS A 732 -23.78 0.30 17.67
CA LYS A 732 -25.03 -0.45 17.79
C LYS A 732 -25.85 -0.30 16.51
N MET A 733 -25.46 -1.08 15.52
CA MET A 733 -26.03 -1.15 14.20
C MET A 733 -26.48 -2.59 13.89
N GLN A 734 -27.69 -2.76 13.37
CA GLN A 734 -28.24 -4.06 12.98
C GLN A 734 -28.66 -4.01 11.51
N PHE A 735 -27.91 -4.70 10.66
CA PHE A 735 -28.24 -4.86 9.25
C PHE A 735 -29.23 -6.01 9.03
N THR A 736 -29.95 -5.97 7.91
CA THR A 736 -30.61 -7.15 7.34
C THR A 736 -29.62 -8.26 6.96
N PRO A 737 -30.07 -9.52 6.79
CA PRO A 737 -29.24 -10.63 6.31
C PRO A 737 -28.44 -10.26 5.05
N PRO A 738 -27.13 -10.58 5.01
CA PRO A 738 -26.21 -10.05 4.01
C PRO A 738 -26.50 -10.57 2.61
N LEU A 739 -26.43 -9.66 1.63
CA LEU A 739 -26.43 -10.03 0.21
C LEU A 739 -25.21 -10.90 -0.14
N PRO A 740 -25.38 -11.92 -1.00
CA PRO A 740 -24.26 -12.59 -1.67
C PRO A 740 -23.39 -11.59 -2.44
N MET A 741 -22.10 -11.90 -2.60
CA MET A 741 -21.21 -11.08 -3.43
C MET A 741 -21.72 -11.07 -4.90
N GLY A 742 -21.71 -9.89 -5.53
CA GLY A 742 -22.27 -9.68 -6.87
C GLY A 742 -23.72 -9.22 -6.89
N PHE A 743 -24.46 -9.34 -5.77
CA PHE A 743 -25.85 -8.94 -5.70
C PHE A 743 -25.98 -7.44 -5.39
N ALA A 744 -26.93 -6.80 -6.07
CA ALA A 744 -27.37 -5.45 -5.79
C ALA A 744 -28.51 -5.45 -4.75
N GLY A 745 -28.75 -4.30 -4.12
CA GLY A 745 -29.91 -4.06 -3.26
C GLY A 745 -30.50 -2.68 -3.55
N GLU A 746 -31.81 -2.60 -3.76
CA GLU A 746 -32.56 -1.35 -3.98
C GLU A 746 -33.18 -0.81 -2.68
N GLY A 747 -33.13 -1.57 -1.58
CA GLY A 747 -33.75 -1.19 -0.29
C GLY A 747 -33.20 -1.98 0.90
N GLU A 748 -31.88 -1.97 1.10
CA GLU A 748 -31.21 -2.59 2.24
C GLU A 748 -31.58 -1.88 3.54
N LEU A 749 -32.05 -2.61 4.57
CA LEU A 749 -32.47 -2.01 5.85
C LEU A 749 -31.37 -2.12 6.92
N LEU A 750 -31.31 -1.09 7.75
CA LEU A 750 -30.35 -0.94 8.84
C LEU A 750 -31.00 -0.22 10.02
N ASP A 751 -31.04 -0.85 11.20
CA ASP A 751 -31.43 -0.19 12.44
C ASP A 751 -30.19 0.36 13.16
N VAL A 752 -30.21 1.64 13.54
CA VAL A 752 -29.12 2.34 14.24
C VAL A 752 -29.64 2.98 15.52
N ILE A 753 -28.86 2.87 16.61
CA ILE A 753 -29.16 3.50 17.90
C ILE A 753 -28.25 4.72 18.08
N PHE A 754 -28.83 5.88 18.39
CA PHE A 754 -28.11 7.14 18.62
C PHE A 754 -28.07 7.50 20.11
N THR A 755 -27.09 8.30 20.53
CA THR A 755 -26.96 8.84 21.90
C THR A 755 -27.35 10.33 22.02
N GLU A 756 -27.90 10.88 20.95
CA GLU A 756 -28.60 12.15 20.90
C GLU A 756 -29.93 11.95 20.16
N TYR A 757 -30.92 12.84 20.39
CA TYR A 757 -32.17 12.76 19.64
C TYR A 757 -31.97 13.40 18.26
N CYS A 758 -32.06 12.57 17.21
CA CYS A 758 -32.07 13.03 15.83
C CYS A 758 -33.43 12.70 15.19
N THR A 759 -34.04 13.66 14.52
CA THR A 759 -35.23 13.40 13.70
C THR A 759 -34.86 12.60 12.44
N PRO A 760 -35.76 11.75 11.89
CA PRO A 760 -35.51 11.03 10.65
C PRO A 760 -35.04 11.92 9.48
N ASP A 761 -35.65 13.10 9.29
CA ASP A 761 -35.31 14.02 8.21
C ASP A 761 -33.90 14.60 8.33
N ASP A 762 -33.46 14.98 9.53
CA ASP A 762 -32.10 15.46 9.80
C ASP A 762 -31.05 14.37 9.52
N VAL A 763 -31.28 13.15 10.03
CA VAL A 763 -30.39 12.01 9.76
C VAL A 763 -30.30 11.73 8.26
N LEU A 764 -31.44 11.63 7.59
CA LEU A 764 -31.49 11.36 6.15
C LEU A 764 -30.82 12.47 5.33
N SER A 765 -30.99 13.74 5.72
CA SER A 765 -30.36 14.89 5.06
C SER A 765 -28.84 14.89 5.20
N ARG A 766 -28.32 14.60 6.42
CA ARG A 766 -26.87 14.50 6.64
C ARG A 766 -26.26 13.30 5.91
N LEU A 767 -26.94 12.16 5.91
CA LEU A 767 -26.47 10.95 5.22
C LEU A 767 -26.39 11.13 3.70
N ARG A 768 -27.38 11.80 3.09
CA ARG A 768 -27.39 12.17 1.66
C ARG A 768 -26.24 13.08 1.24
N ALA A 769 -25.65 13.85 2.17
CA ALA A 769 -24.48 14.68 1.87
C ALA A 769 -23.17 13.87 1.72
N ILE A 770 -23.16 12.57 2.05
CA ILE A 770 -21.96 11.70 2.04
C ILE A 770 -22.26 10.36 1.34
N GLU A 771 -22.92 10.44 0.20
CA GLU A 771 -23.21 9.29 -0.66
C GLU A 771 -21.98 8.81 -1.46
N LEU A 772 -22.03 7.55 -1.89
CA LEU A 772 -21.03 6.92 -2.77
C LEU A 772 -21.68 6.58 -4.12
N PRO A 773 -20.91 6.48 -5.21
CA PRO A 773 -21.41 5.90 -6.46
C PRO A 773 -22.02 4.51 -6.21
N GLY A 774 -23.32 4.37 -6.50
CA GLY A 774 -24.12 3.16 -6.24
C GLY A 774 -24.81 3.07 -4.87
N MET A 775 -24.62 4.04 -3.96
CA MET A 775 -25.28 4.09 -2.64
C MET A 775 -26.07 5.38 -2.45
N GLN A 776 -27.38 5.22 -2.28
CA GLN A 776 -28.31 6.31 -1.96
C GLN A 776 -29.02 6.01 -0.64
N TRP A 777 -29.25 7.03 0.16
CA TRP A 777 -30.07 6.93 1.37
C TRP A 777 -31.53 7.27 1.04
N LEU A 778 -32.41 6.28 1.22
CA LEU A 778 -33.75 6.27 0.65
C LEU A 778 -34.78 6.82 1.65
N SER A 779 -34.76 6.30 2.87
CA SER A 779 -35.66 6.70 3.95
C SER A 779 -35.01 6.55 5.33
N ALA A 780 -35.61 7.22 6.30
CA ALA A 780 -35.39 7.02 7.73
C ALA A 780 -36.76 7.00 8.43
N GLU A 781 -36.95 6.11 9.38
CA GLU A 781 -38.15 6.02 10.23
C GLU A 781 -37.74 5.83 11.70
N GLU A 782 -38.49 6.41 12.65
CA GLU A 782 -38.25 6.17 14.08
C GLU A 782 -38.91 4.85 14.49
N VAL A 783 -38.15 3.99 15.18
CA VAL A 783 -38.63 2.69 15.67
C VAL A 783 -38.42 2.60 17.19
N PRO A 784 -39.28 1.88 17.94
CA PRO A 784 -39.15 1.80 19.39
C PRO A 784 -37.75 1.34 19.83
N LEU A 785 -37.16 2.04 20.80
CA LEU A 785 -35.80 1.77 21.30
C LEU A 785 -35.61 0.30 21.74
N ARG A 786 -36.69 -0.32 22.25
CA ARG A 786 -36.76 -1.72 22.69
C ARG A 786 -37.43 -2.67 21.70
N ALA A 787 -37.63 -2.28 20.44
CA ALA A 787 -38.14 -3.16 19.39
C ALA A 787 -37.26 -4.42 19.25
N PRO A 788 -37.79 -5.55 18.74
CA PRO A 788 -37.01 -6.75 18.46
C PRO A 788 -35.79 -6.50 17.57
N ALA A 789 -34.90 -7.49 17.43
CA ALA A 789 -33.79 -7.37 16.48
C ALA A 789 -34.34 -7.23 15.05
N LEU A 790 -33.68 -6.45 14.19
CA LEU A 790 -34.16 -6.24 12.81
C LEU A 790 -34.34 -7.58 12.09
N ALA A 791 -33.33 -8.45 12.16
CA ALA A 791 -33.33 -9.76 11.52
C ALA A 791 -34.49 -10.70 11.96
N THR A 792 -35.04 -10.54 13.17
CA THR A 792 -36.15 -11.39 13.65
C THR A 792 -37.53 -10.89 13.20
N GLN A 793 -37.62 -9.71 12.59
CA GLN A 793 -38.86 -9.14 12.03
C GLN A 793 -38.98 -9.40 10.52
N LEU A 794 -37.99 -10.03 9.88
CA LEU A 794 -37.94 -10.23 8.43
C LEU A 794 -38.56 -11.57 8.04
N GLU A 795 -39.68 -11.50 7.34
CA GLU A 795 -40.43 -12.65 6.87
C GLU A 795 -39.88 -13.23 5.55
N SER A 796 -39.54 -12.33 4.63
CA SER A 796 -39.08 -12.62 3.28
C SER A 796 -38.45 -11.38 2.65
N ALA A 797 -37.69 -11.59 1.58
CA ALA A 797 -37.19 -10.53 0.71
C ALA A 797 -37.57 -10.78 -0.74
N ASP A 798 -37.89 -9.72 -1.46
CA ASP A 798 -38.20 -9.75 -2.88
C ASP A 798 -36.92 -9.55 -3.68
N TYR A 799 -36.74 -10.36 -4.73
CA TYR A 799 -35.58 -10.32 -5.59
C TYR A 799 -35.97 -10.27 -7.07
N ARG A 800 -35.29 -9.41 -7.82
CA ARG A 800 -35.27 -9.40 -9.29
C ARG A 800 -34.03 -10.16 -9.76
N VAL A 801 -34.21 -11.21 -10.53
CA VAL A 801 -33.12 -11.90 -11.25
C VAL A 801 -33.30 -11.59 -12.73
N TRP A 802 -32.32 -10.92 -13.33
CA TRP A 802 -32.35 -10.43 -14.71
C TRP A 802 -31.26 -11.09 -15.55
N ILE A 803 -31.61 -11.53 -16.76
CA ILE A 803 -30.71 -12.13 -17.74
C ILE A 803 -30.83 -11.33 -19.04
N ALA A 804 -29.73 -10.80 -19.56
CA ALA A 804 -29.75 -10.03 -20.80
C ALA A 804 -30.02 -10.90 -22.03
N SER A 805 -30.59 -10.31 -23.08
CA SER A 805 -30.88 -10.96 -24.37
C SER A 805 -29.68 -11.66 -25.01
N GLU A 806 -28.49 -11.09 -24.88
CA GLU A 806 -27.21 -11.64 -25.37
C GLU A 806 -26.68 -12.82 -24.53
N ASP A 807 -27.12 -12.93 -23.27
CA ASP A 807 -26.75 -13.98 -22.32
C ASP A 807 -27.78 -15.14 -22.28
N VAL A 808 -28.86 -15.07 -23.07
CA VAL A 808 -29.93 -16.10 -23.08
C VAL A 808 -29.45 -17.37 -23.78
N PRO A 809 -29.54 -18.55 -23.14
CA PRO A 809 -29.31 -19.82 -23.82
C PRO A 809 -30.26 -19.99 -25.01
N VAL A 810 -29.73 -20.47 -26.15
CA VAL A 810 -30.34 -20.48 -27.51
C VAL A 810 -31.77 -21.06 -27.62
N ALA A 811 -32.31 -21.70 -26.57
CA ALA A 811 -33.67 -22.25 -26.50
C ALA A 811 -34.63 -21.37 -25.69
N ALA A 812 -35.08 -20.24 -26.27
CA ALA A 812 -36.11 -19.37 -25.69
C ALA A 812 -37.48 -20.05 -25.41
N LEU A 813 -37.69 -21.29 -25.87
CA LEU A 813 -38.92 -22.06 -25.67
C LEU A 813 -39.11 -22.60 -24.24
N ALA A 814 -38.03 -22.93 -23.52
CA ALA A 814 -38.12 -23.76 -22.31
C ALA A 814 -38.40 -23.01 -21.01
N ILE A 815 -38.33 -21.66 -21.00
CA ILE A 815 -38.43 -20.87 -19.77
C ILE A 815 -39.84 -20.88 -19.20
N SER A 816 -40.86 -20.59 -20.02
CA SER A 816 -42.27 -20.63 -19.55
C SER A 816 -42.62 -22.03 -19.07
N GLU A 817 -42.31 -23.06 -19.86
CA GLU A 817 -42.57 -24.46 -19.49
C GLU A 817 -41.88 -24.89 -18.19
N ALA A 818 -40.66 -24.39 -17.91
CA ALA A 818 -39.95 -24.68 -16.68
C ALA A 818 -40.62 -24.01 -15.47
N ILE A 819 -41.08 -22.76 -15.62
CA ILE A 819 -41.84 -22.03 -14.60
C ILE A 819 -43.22 -22.68 -14.39
N ASP A 820 -43.91 -23.09 -15.45
CA ASP A 820 -45.19 -23.79 -15.37
C ASP A 820 -45.05 -25.17 -14.71
N ARG A 821 -44.01 -25.94 -15.06
CA ARG A 821 -43.65 -27.18 -14.33
C ARG A 821 -43.38 -26.92 -12.86
N PHE A 822 -42.55 -25.92 -12.54
CA PHE A 822 -42.26 -25.57 -11.16
C PHE A 822 -43.54 -25.21 -10.41
N ASN A 823 -44.39 -24.35 -10.97
CA ASN A 823 -45.66 -23.95 -10.38
C ASN A 823 -46.60 -25.15 -10.15
N ALA A 824 -46.64 -26.11 -11.07
CA ALA A 824 -47.48 -27.31 -10.98
C ALA A 824 -47.03 -28.37 -9.96
N THR A 825 -45.78 -28.40 -9.50
CA THR A 825 -45.36 -29.38 -8.46
C THR A 825 -45.69 -28.92 -7.03
N ALA A 826 -45.94 -29.89 -6.14
CA ALA A 826 -46.11 -29.62 -4.71
C ALA A 826 -44.77 -29.44 -3.97
N THR A 827 -43.72 -30.13 -4.43
CA THR A 827 -42.35 -30.06 -3.91
C THR A 827 -41.37 -29.92 -5.07
N PHE A 828 -40.20 -29.34 -4.81
CA PHE A 828 -39.09 -29.23 -5.77
C PHE A 828 -37.75 -29.34 -5.01
N PRO A 829 -37.31 -30.56 -4.67
CA PRO A 829 -36.09 -30.78 -3.89
C PRO A 829 -34.83 -30.50 -4.72
N ILE A 830 -33.90 -29.75 -4.14
CA ILE A 830 -32.57 -29.47 -4.68
C ILE A 830 -31.48 -29.86 -3.67
N VAL A 831 -30.33 -30.27 -4.20
CA VAL A 831 -29.10 -30.45 -3.42
C VAL A 831 -28.22 -29.23 -3.64
N ILE A 832 -27.79 -28.59 -2.56
CA ILE A 832 -26.85 -27.48 -2.56
C ILE A 832 -25.52 -27.96 -1.99
N GLU A 833 -24.49 -28.00 -2.82
CA GLU A 833 -23.12 -28.27 -2.39
C GLU A 833 -22.45 -26.99 -1.87
N SER A 834 -21.66 -27.12 -0.80
CA SER A 834 -20.92 -26.01 -0.20
C SER A 834 -19.59 -26.48 0.39
N LYS A 835 -18.69 -25.53 0.68
CA LYS A 835 -17.44 -25.80 1.43
C LYS A 835 -17.66 -26.37 2.84
N ARG A 836 -18.92 -26.41 3.34
CA ARG A 836 -19.31 -26.98 4.65
C ARG A 836 -20.09 -28.30 4.52
N GLY A 837 -20.20 -28.87 3.32
CA GLY A 837 -20.98 -30.08 3.01
C GLY A 837 -22.22 -29.80 2.16
N THR A 838 -23.01 -30.84 1.94
CA THR A 838 -24.26 -30.84 1.17
C THR A 838 -25.47 -30.52 2.05
N ALA A 839 -26.39 -29.71 1.53
CA ALA A 839 -27.68 -29.42 2.15
C ALA A 839 -28.82 -29.69 1.16
N ASN A 840 -29.84 -30.44 1.61
CA ASN A 840 -31.08 -30.63 0.86
C ASN A 840 -32.04 -29.49 1.19
N LYS A 841 -32.64 -28.86 0.19
CA LYS A 841 -33.69 -27.84 0.35
C LYS A 841 -34.82 -28.08 -0.62
N ASP A 842 -36.04 -27.69 -0.24
CA ASP A 842 -37.17 -27.64 -1.16
C ASP A 842 -37.36 -26.19 -1.63
N LEU A 843 -37.34 -25.96 -2.96
CA LEU A 843 -37.60 -24.64 -3.50
C LEU A 843 -39.05 -24.18 -3.26
N LYS A 844 -39.99 -25.10 -3.02
CA LYS A 844 -41.40 -24.78 -2.73
C LYS A 844 -41.64 -24.23 -1.32
N THR A 845 -40.74 -24.47 -0.37
CA THR A 845 -40.76 -23.79 0.94
C THR A 845 -39.88 -22.54 0.93
N ALA A 846 -38.79 -22.55 0.15
CA ALA A 846 -37.87 -21.43 0.06
C ALA A 846 -38.41 -20.22 -0.74
N LEU A 847 -39.25 -20.45 -1.77
CA LEU A 847 -39.87 -19.41 -2.60
C LEU A 847 -41.37 -19.26 -2.25
N LYS A 848 -41.76 -18.13 -1.66
CA LYS A 848 -43.15 -17.78 -1.38
C LYS A 848 -43.92 -17.39 -2.65
N ALA A 849 -43.22 -16.78 -3.62
CA ALA A 849 -43.75 -16.43 -4.93
C ALA A 849 -42.63 -16.42 -5.98
N LEU A 850 -42.99 -16.73 -7.23
CA LEU A 850 -42.12 -16.61 -8.41
C LEU A 850 -42.95 -16.19 -9.62
N ALA A 851 -42.58 -15.07 -10.24
CA ALA A 851 -43.14 -14.58 -11.49
C ALA A 851 -42.04 -14.41 -12.54
N TYR A 852 -42.41 -14.49 -13.82
CA TYR A 852 -41.51 -14.39 -14.96
C TYR A 852 -42.08 -13.43 -16.01
N SER A 853 -41.23 -12.57 -16.56
CA SER A 853 -41.51 -11.73 -17.74
C SER A 853 -40.38 -11.84 -18.77
N ALA A 854 -40.77 -11.90 -20.05
CA ALA A 854 -39.89 -11.57 -21.15
C ALA A 854 -40.04 -10.06 -21.44
N GLU A 855 -38.93 -9.34 -21.45
CA GLU A 855 -38.92 -7.89 -21.63
C GLU A 855 -38.85 -7.52 -23.13
N PRO A 856 -39.30 -6.32 -23.53
CA PRO A 856 -39.31 -5.91 -24.95
C PRO A 856 -37.93 -5.81 -25.62
N ASP A 857 -36.85 -5.73 -24.85
CA ASP A 857 -35.46 -5.75 -25.32
C ASP A 857 -34.89 -7.18 -25.49
N GLY A 858 -35.73 -8.20 -25.27
CA GLY A 858 -35.37 -9.61 -25.30
C GLY A 858 -34.67 -10.12 -24.03
N SER A 859 -34.54 -9.30 -22.99
CA SER A 859 -34.07 -9.76 -21.68
C SER A 859 -35.16 -10.51 -20.91
N HIS A 860 -34.78 -11.24 -19.87
CA HIS A 860 -35.70 -12.05 -19.07
C HIS A 860 -35.59 -11.68 -17.59
N THR A 861 -36.73 -11.40 -16.97
CA THR A 861 -36.83 -11.03 -15.56
C THR A 861 -37.60 -12.09 -14.78
N PHE A 862 -37.06 -12.49 -13.64
CA PHE A 862 -37.73 -13.32 -12.64
C PHE A 862 -37.89 -12.50 -11.36
N ARG A 863 -39.11 -12.38 -10.85
CA ARG A 863 -39.41 -11.73 -9.56
C ARG A 863 -39.72 -12.82 -8.54
N ALA A 864 -38.93 -12.93 -7.50
CA ALA A 864 -38.97 -14.03 -6.54
C ALA A 864 -39.04 -13.52 -5.10
N THR A 865 -40.11 -13.85 -4.37
CA THR A 865 -40.23 -13.61 -2.93
C THR A 865 -39.64 -14.79 -2.19
N VAL A 866 -38.50 -14.60 -1.53
CA VAL A 866 -37.71 -15.67 -0.89
C VAL A 866 -37.91 -15.63 0.63
N SER A 867 -38.17 -16.79 1.27
CA SER A 867 -38.24 -16.91 2.73
C SER A 867 -36.89 -16.54 3.37
N LEU A 868 -36.93 -15.74 4.45
CA LEU A 868 -35.76 -15.42 5.27
C LEU A 868 -35.70 -16.22 6.58
N ARG A 869 -36.64 -17.14 6.80
CA ARG A 869 -36.67 -17.99 7.99
C ARG A 869 -35.49 -18.98 8.00
N ASP A 870 -35.07 -19.37 9.20
CA ASP A 870 -33.93 -20.26 9.40
C ASP A 870 -34.09 -21.58 8.62
N ASN A 871 -32.98 -22.03 8.02
CA ASN A 871 -32.89 -23.16 7.08
C ASN A 871 -33.70 -23.05 5.76
N GLU A 872 -34.66 -22.14 5.61
CA GLU A 872 -35.47 -22.02 4.38
C GLU A 872 -34.80 -21.19 3.27
N TYR A 873 -34.00 -20.17 3.61
CA TYR A 873 -33.41 -19.25 2.60
C TYR A 873 -32.68 -19.97 1.44
N VAL A 874 -32.96 -19.54 0.20
CA VAL A 874 -32.22 -19.95 -1.00
C VAL A 874 -31.71 -18.73 -1.77
N ASN A 875 -30.54 -18.85 -2.40
CA ASN A 875 -30.07 -17.83 -3.33
C ASN A 875 -31.01 -17.81 -4.57
N PRO A 876 -31.64 -16.68 -4.93
CA PRO A 876 -32.66 -16.65 -5.98
C PRO A 876 -32.09 -16.95 -7.38
N ALA A 877 -30.88 -16.47 -7.70
CA ALA A 877 -30.24 -16.82 -8.97
C ALA A 877 -29.94 -18.33 -9.08
N LEU A 878 -29.54 -18.97 -7.98
CA LEU A 878 -29.40 -20.44 -7.91
C LEU A 878 -30.75 -21.15 -8.04
N ALA A 879 -31.82 -20.60 -7.46
CA ALA A 879 -33.16 -21.17 -7.56
C ALA A 879 -33.67 -21.12 -9.02
N VAL A 880 -33.52 -19.99 -9.70
CA VAL A 880 -33.86 -19.86 -11.13
C VAL A 880 -32.98 -20.80 -11.98
N GLU A 881 -31.67 -20.87 -11.74
CA GLU A 881 -30.76 -21.84 -12.40
C GLU A 881 -31.25 -23.29 -12.24
N ARG A 882 -31.70 -23.68 -11.04
CA ARG A 882 -32.20 -25.04 -10.77
C ARG A 882 -33.60 -25.30 -11.36
N ILE A 883 -34.45 -24.29 -11.49
CA ILE A 883 -35.76 -24.40 -12.13
C ILE A 883 -35.62 -24.51 -13.66
N LEU A 884 -34.78 -23.66 -14.27
CA LEU A 884 -34.54 -23.69 -15.72
C LEU A 884 -33.63 -24.84 -16.17
N GLY A 885 -32.83 -25.41 -15.28
CA GLY A 885 -31.89 -26.49 -15.60
C GLY A 885 -30.64 -26.04 -16.38
N VAL A 886 -30.37 -24.74 -16.43
CA VAL A 886 -29.23 -24.13 -17.13
C VAL A 886 -28.40 -23.28 -16.16
N PRO A 887 -27.05 -23.26 -16.27
CA PRO A 887 -26.20 -22.47 -15.39
C PRO A 887 -26.39 -20.98 -15.67
N LEU A 888 -26.90 -20.22 -14.69
CA LEU A 888 -27.19 -18.78 -14.85
C LEU A 888 -26.26 -17.88 -14.05
N ARG A 889 -25.51 -18.43 -13.09
CA ARG A 889 -24.71 -17.67 -12.12
C ARG A 889 -23.72 -16.65 -12.71
N GLU A 890 -23.28 -16.82 -13.95
CA GLU A 890 -22.36 -15.89 -14.63
C GLU A 890 -23.06 -14.89 -15.56
N MET A 891 -24.33 -15.16 -15.89
CA MET A 891 -25.16 -14.45 -16.85
C MET A 891 -26.21 -13.55 -16.17
N ALA A 892 -26.70 -13.97 -15.01
CA ALA A 892 -27.77 -13.29 -14.29
C ALA A 892 -27.26 -12.21 -13.32
N ILE A 893 -27.88 -11.04 -13.36
CA ILE A 893 -27.77 -10.02 -12.31
C ILE A 893 -28.91 -10.23 -11.32
N ALA A 894 -28.60 -10.31 -10.03
CA ALA A 894 -29.60 -10.43 -8.98
C ALA A 894 -29.61 -9.18 -8.09
N THR A 895 -30.81 -8.64 -7.88
CA THR A 895 -31.07 -7.44 -7.07
C THR A 895 -32.12 -7.76 -6.03
N ARG A 896 -31.90 -7.40 -4.76
CA ARG A 896 -32.95 -7.40 -3.72
C ARG A 896 -33.76 -6.12 -3.84
N GLU A 897 -35.05 -6.24 -4.15
CA GLU A 897 -35.97 -5.11 -4.35
C GLU A 897 -36.51 -4.56 -3.01
N GLY A 898 -36.73 -5.44 -2.01
CA GLY A 898 -37.26 -5.03 -0.71
C GLY A 898 -37.42 -6.18 0.29
N PHE A 899 -38.08 -5.88 1.41
CA PHE A 899 -38.34 -6.81 2.51
C PHE A 899 -39.80 -6.76 2.96
N ALA A 900 -40.35 -7.93 3.27
CA ALA A 900 -41.54 -8.04 4.10
C ALA A 900 -41.10 -8.00 5.58
N VAL A 901 -41.47 -6.92 6.28
CA VAL A 901 -41.21 -6.73 7.72
C VAL A 901 -42.53 -6.93 8.46
N GLU A 902 -42.53 -7.74 9.51
CA GLU A 902 -43.68 -7.89 10.39
C GLU A 902 -43.90 -6.57 11.16
N THR A 903 -44.97 -5.84 10.80
CA THR A 903 -45.31 -4.58 11.49
C THR A 903 -45.74 -4.89 12.91
N CYS A 904 -44.93 -4.49 13.91
CA CYS A 904 -45.42 -4.37 15.27
C CYS A 904 -46.63 -3.43 15.28
N GLN A 905 -47.82 -3.97 15.52
CA GLN A 905 -48.97 -3.15 15.85
C GLN A 905 -48.61 -2.32 17.08
N THR A 906 -48.77 -1.00 16.97
CA THR A 906 -48.66 -0.08 18.10
C THR A 906 -49.64 -0.48 19.21
N VAL A 907 -49.10 -0.65 20.42
CA VAL A 907 -49.86 -0.72 21.68
C VAL A 907 -49.43 0.46 22.55
#